data_AF-A0A7C6BGU2-F1
#
_entry.id   AF-A0A7C6BGU2-F1
#
_cell.length_a   1.000
_cell.length_b   1.000
_cell.length_c   1.000
_cell.angle_alpha   90.00
_cell.angle_beta   90.00
_cell.angle_gamma   90.00
#
_symmetry.space_group_name_H-M   'P 1'
#
loop_
_entity.id
_entity.type
_entity.pdbx_description
1 polymer ?
#
loop_
_entity_poly.entity_id
_entity_poly.type
_entity_poly.pdbx_seq_one_letter_code
_entity_poly.pdbx_strand_id
1 'polypeptide(L)'
;MSLLRQKVSEVSRSLLPIISLVLFLAFAIVKPDSTIILRFLMGSVLLLIGLAIFLLGVDLGINPIGDHMAVEVATSKTRLKVAGIAFLLGFLVTVAEPDLLILGKQVQDASGGGINAHTMVYLVSAGVGMLIMFGTFRLLRGRSFPLFMGIAYFGIFVLSLFVSEEFLAISFDSSGATTGALTTPFILALSAGLSRIKGGDRGEEDAFGLVGVMSAGPMYALMLMSIITGQSKIQGEAVEFAVQQGGVFGPLLHHLPNELIGSLTALLPLASFFFLLNFLHLKAPRREIARIVKGLIYTLLGLTLFLAGVYSGFLDMGQLIGRAIAAHSSWLLPVTGFFIGMIVVLVEPAVIVLGQQIELATGGRIPGRIIKMTLSIGVALAVMLSMLRIMIPALKLWHFLLPGFGIAVLLSFRADPVFVGIAYDAGGVASGPMTATFVLAFAQGAAHMVPGANVLVDAFGVIAMVAMAPVLSLMIVGAIFRHKEAAHPKEEAKHMLPKTPLPEGKIEMYDCVVAIINRGLAQRAVELAREVGAGGATILHGRGSGTSDMRLLSMDIQKEKEIIFWLTDTRVSEAIAAHLYEQLELGGEGGGTVFMMPSGAFGIDIPVTIGQRVDEEEKEHAPKEPTTAEDLLPADVATEDLEDEVIDTEEEEMEAQAAAEDIITEDALEQEIEEGTEDADTAEETRETPPKAD
;
A
#
# COMPACT_ATOMS: atom_id res chain seq x y z
N MET A 1 -4.42 23.25 5.46
CA MET A 1 -4.88 22.76 6.79
C MET A 1 -3.73 22.01 7.44
N SER A 2 -3.54 22.04 8.76
CA SER A 2 -2.48 21.23 9.40
C SER A 2 -2.72 19.74 9.14
N LEU A 3 -1.66 18.95 8.88
CA LEU A 3 -1.74 17.50 8.59
C LEU A 3 -2.56 16.74 9.66
N LEU A 4 -2.40 17.11 10.94
CA LEU A 4 -3.19 16.56 12.04
C LEU A 4 -4.70 16.81 11.87
N ARG A 5 -5.11 18.01 11.45
CA ARG A 5 -6.53 18.34 11.24
C ARG A 5 -7.13 17.51 10.10
N GLN A 6 -6.34 17.23 9.05
CA GLN A 6 -6.75 16.33 7.98
C GLN A 6 -6.95 14.91 8.50
N LYS A 7 -5.99 14.36 9.25
CA LYS A 7 -6.10 13.01 9.84
C LYS A 7 -7.25 12.89 10.83
N VAL A 8 -7.45 13.88 11.70
CA VAL A 8 -8.61 13.93 12.60
C VAL A 8 -9.91 13.95 11.80
N SER A 9 -10.01 14.74 10.72
CA SER A 9 -11.21 14.77 9.89
C SER A 9 -11.46 13.43 9.18
N GLU A 10 -10.42 12.79 8.67
CA GLU A 10 -10.48 11.49 7.99
C GLU A 10 -10.96 10.40 8.96
N VAL A 11 -10.31 10.30 10.12
CA VAL A 11 -10.66 9.35 11.18
C VAL A 11 -12.03 9.64 11.76
N SER A 12 -12.42 10.91 11.93
CA SER A 12 -13.76 11.27 12.44
C SER A 12 -14.88 10.89 11.49
N ARG A 13 -14.71 11.15 10.17
CA ARG A 13 -15.66 10.68 9.15
C ARG A 13 -15.77 9.16 9.14
N SER A 14 -14.73 8.48 9.63
CA SER A 14 -14.63 7.04 9.67
C SER A 14 -15.28 6.43 10.94
N LEU A 15 -14.99 7.00 12.10
CA LEU A 15 -15.43 6.41 13.36
C LEU A 15 -16.80 6.91 13.83
N LEU A 16 -17.17 8.16 13.53
CA LEU A 16 -18.44 8.72 14.01
C LEU A 16 -19.67 7.94 13.53
N PRO A 17 -19.75 7.45 12.28
CA PRO A 17 -20.88 6.61 11.86
C PRO A 17 -20.97 5.31 12.65
N ILE A 18 -19.82 4.68 12.95
CA ILE A 18 -19.77 3.45 13.75
C ILE A 18 -20.18 3.75 15.19
N ILE A 19 -19.62 4.79 15.81
CA ILE A 19 -20.00 5.22 17.16
C ILE A 19 -21.50 5.51 17.24
N SER A 20 -22.06 6.19 16.23
CA SER A 20 -23.49 6.50 16.16
C SER A 20 -24.34 5.24 16.04
N LEU A 21 -23.94 4.28 15.21
CA LEU A 21 -24.59 2.97 15.09
C LEU A 21 -24.56 2.22 16.42
N VAL A 22 -23.41 2.20 17.08
CA VAL A 22 -23.22 1.52 18.37
C VAL A 22 -24.09 2.14 19.45
N LEU A 23 -24.14 3.48 19.55
CA LEU A 23 -25.04 4.17 20.47
C LEU A 23 -26.50 3.89 20.15
N PHE A 24 -26.88 3.92 18.87
CA PHE A 24 -28.24 3.59 18.46
C PHE A 24 -28.65 2.19 18.91
N LEU A 25 -27.81 1.18 18.65
CA LEU A 25 -28.05 -0.20 19.08
C LEU A 25 -28.05 -0.34 20.61
N ALA A 26 -27.13 0.35 21.29
CA ALA A 26 -27.05 0.35 22.74
C ALA A 26 -28.32 0.92 23.39
N PHE A 27 -28.83 2.07 22.93
CA PHE A 27 -30.05 2.66 23.46
C PHE A 27 -31.32 1.93 23.05
N ALA A 28 -31.37 1.39 21.82
CA ALA A 28 -32.55 0.70 21.31
C ALA A 28 -32.74 -0.69 21.93
N ILE A 29 -31.65 -1.44 22.11
CA ILE A 29 -31.70 -2.87 22.45
C ILE A 29 -31.18 -3.16 23.85
N VAL A 30 -29.96 -2.69 24.17
CA VAL A 30 -29.24 -3.09 25.39
C VAL A 30 -29.73 -2.32 26.63
N LYS A 31 -29.94 -1.00 26.49
CA LYS A 31 -30.18 -0.04 27.58
C LYS A 31 -29.16 -0.20 28.73
N PRO A 32 -27.85 -0.04 28.45
CA PRO A 32 -26.81 -0.29 29.43
C PRO A 32 -26.77 0.80 30.51
N ASP A 33 -26.13 0.50 31.64
CA ASP A 33 -25.91 1.50 32.70
C ASP A 33 -25.16 2.73 32.16
N SER A 34 -25.50 3.90 32.72
CA SER A 34 -24.87 5.19 32.47
C SER A 34 -23.35 5.13 32.53
N THR A 35 -22.78 4.34 33.44
CA THR A 35 -21.34 4.12 33.56
C THR A 35 -20.74 3.51 32.30
N ILE A 36 -21.41 2.51 31.71
CA ILE A 36 -20.94 1.79 30.51
C ILE A 36 -21.01 2.70 29.29
N ILE A 37 -22.09 3.49 29.16
CA ILE A 37 -22.24 4.46 28.07
C ILE A 37 -21.13 5.50 28.15
N LEU A 38 -20.85 6.03 29.34
CA LEU A 38 -19.81 7.05 29.52
C LEU A 38 -18.41 6.48 29.27
N ARG A 39 -18.14 5.23 29.67
CA ARG A 39 -16.90 4.50 29.31
C ARG A 39 -16.77 4.33 27.81
N PHE A 40 -17.84 3.91 27.13
CA PHE A 40 -17.85 3.78 25.67
C PHE A 40 -17.58 5.12 24.98
N LEU A 41 -18.22 6.22 25.41
CA LEU A 41 -18.00 7.54 24.85
C LEU A 41 -16.56 8.03 25.07
N MET A 42 -16.05 7.89 26.30
CA MET A 42 -14.68 8.27 26.63
C MET A 42 -13.66 7.44 25.84
N GLY A 43 -13.85 6.12 25.79
CA GLY A 43 -13.04 5.21 24.99
C GLY A 43 -13.10 5.54 23.50
N SER A 44 -14.28 5.87 22.97
CA SER A 44 -14.47 6.28 21.58
C SER A 44 -13.75 7.60 21.23
N VAL A 45 -13.78 8.59 22.14
CA VAL A 45 -13.02 9.84 21.98
C VAL A 45 -11.52 9.57 21.96
N LEU A 46 -11.04 8.72 22.89
CA LEU A 46 -9.65 8.35 22.96
C LEU A 46 -9.18 7.54 21.76
N LEU A 47 -10.02 6.63 21.27
CA LEU A 47 -9.80 5.85 20.05
C LEU A 47 -9.69 6.77 18.84
N LEU A 48 -10.58 7.75 18.69
CA LEU A 48 -10.55 8.72 17.58
C LEU A 48 -9.28 9.57 17.59
N ILE A 49 -8.93 10.14 18.75
CA ILE A 49 -7.72 10.96 18.91
C ILE A 49 -6.47 10.10 18.73
N GLY A 50 -6.43 8.92 19.36
CA GLY A 50 -5.33 7.97 19.31
C GLY A 50 -5.05 7.50 17.89
N LEU A 51 -6.07 7.06 17.16
CA LEU A 51 -5.93 6.61 15.77
C LEU A 51 -5.48 7.74 14.85
N ALA A 52 -5.98 8.98 15.03
CA ALA A 52 -5.53 10.12 14.23
C ALA A 52 -4.06 10.48 14.46
N ILE A 53 -3.60 10.48 15.71
CA ILE A 53 -2.19 10.72 16.07
C ILE A 53 -1.31 9.56 15.59
N PHE A 54 -1.80 8.33 15.71
CA PHE A 54 -1.12 7.12 15.26
C PHE A 54 -0.86 7.14 13.75
N LEU A 55 -1.90 7.39 12.94
CA LEU A 55 -1.77 7.48 11.49
C LEU A 55 -0.85 8.63 11.05
N LEU A 56 -0.85 9.75 11.79
CA LEU A 56 0.11 10.82 11.57
C LEU A 56 1.55 10.36 11.87
N GLY A 57 1.74 9.58 12.94
CA GLY A 57 3.03 9.00 13.29
C GLY A 57 3.52 8.00 12.24
N VAL A 58 2.62 7.16 11.70
CA VAL A 58 2.90 6.24 10.60
C VAL A 58 3.37 7.00 9.36
N ASP A 59 2.68 8.06 8.96
CA ASP A 59 3.06 8.89 7.79
C ASP A 59 4.42 9.57 7.96
N LEU A 60 4.76 10.04 9.17
CA LEU A 60 6.00 10.76 9.43
C LEU A 60 7.19 9.85 9.77
N GLY A 61 6.91 8.63 10.24
CA GLY A 61 7.90 7.70 10.77
C GLY A 61 7.98 6.40 9.96
N ILE A 62 6.94 5.59 10.05
CA ILE A 62 6.91 4.22 9.50
C ILE A 62 6.99 4.20 7.97
N ASN A 63 6.26 5.07 7.27
CA ASN A 63 6.28 5.13 5.80
C ASN A 63 7.68 5.51 5.26
N PRO A 64 8.35 6.58 5.74
CA PRO A 64 9.73 6.86 5.35
C PRO A 64 10.70 5.72 5.67
N ILE A 65 10.56 5.05 6.82
CA ILE A 65 11.36 3.86 7.13
C ILE A 65 11.16 2.82 6.03
N GLY A 66 9.93 2.56 5.59
CA GLY A 66 9.61 1.65 4.50
C GLY A 66 10.27 2.01 3.18
N ASP A 67 10.23 3.29 2.80
CA ASP A 67 10.86 3.77 1.55
C ASP A 67 12.38 3.54 1.54
N HIS A 68 13.09 3.90 2.62
CA HIS A 68 14.52 3.66 2.75
C HIS A 68 14.87 2.17 2.72
N MET A 69 14.07 1.37 3.40
CA MET A 69 14.23 -0.08 3.44
C MET A 69 13.99 -0.73 2.09
N ALA A 70 13.04 -0.24 1.30
CA ALA A 70 12.77 -0.72 -0.05
C ALA A 70 13.96 -0.51 -0.98
N VAL A 71 14.59 0.67 -0.92
CA VAL A 71 15.80 0.98 -1.70
C VAL A 71 16.94 0.03 -1.33
N GLU A 72 17.15 -0.20 -0.03
CA GLU A 72 18.21 -1.10 0.45
C GLU A 72 17.97 -2.56 0.00
N VAL A 73 16.73 -3.05 0.05
CA VAL A 73 16.38 -4.39 -0.43
C VAL A 73 16.59 -4.50 -1.94
N ALA A 74 16.14 -3.52 -2.72
CA ALA A 74 16.18 -3.59 -4.17
C ALA A 74 17.60 -3.42 -4.76
N THR A 75 18.46 -2.63 -4.10
CA THR A 75 19.85 -2.38 -4.54
C THR A 75 20.85 -3.42 -4.01
N SER A 76 20.42 -4.31 -3.12
CA SER A 76 21.27 -5.34 -2.54
C SER A 76 21.68 -6.40 -3.58
N LYS A 77 22.99 -6.55 -3.80
CA LYS A 77 23.56 -7.55 -4.73
C LYS A 77 23.44 -9.00 -4.25
N THR A 78 23.39 -9.22 -2.93
CA THR A 78 23.43 -10.56 -2.33
C THR A 78 22.02 -11.07 -2.01
N ARG A 79 21.63 -12.23 -2.59
CA ARG A 79 20.32 -12.86 -2.33
C ARG A 79 20.06 -13.11 -0.85
N LEU A 80 21.08 -13.45 -0.07
CA LEU A 80 20.97 -13.67 1.37
C LEU A 80 20.64 -12.37 2.13
N LYS A 81 21.21 -11.24 1.71
CA LYS A 81 20.93 -9.91 2.28
C LYS A 81 19.49 -9.48 1.97
N VAL A 82 19.05 -9.66 0.72
CA VAL A 82 17.65 -9.44 0.31
C VAL A 82 16.70 -10.28 1.16
N ALA A 83 16.99 -11.58 1.31
CA ALA A 83 16.18 -12.48 2.13
C ALA A 83 16.11 -12.03 3.59
N GLY A 84 17.27 -11.76 4.20
CA GLY A 84 17.37 -11.39 5.61
C GLY A 84 16.63 -10.08 5.91
N ILE A 85 16.82 -9.06 5.07
CA ILE A 85 16.13 -7.77 5.25
C ILE A 85 14.63 -7.93 5.01
N ALA A 86 14.19 -8.56 3.93
CA ALA A 86 12.77 -8.76 3.65
C ALA A 86 12.05 -9.55 4.76
N PHE A 87 12.68 -10.62 5.26
CA PHE A 87 12.17 -11.39 6.39
C PHE A 87 12.06 -10.53 7.66
N LEU A 88 13.15 -9.86 8.05
CA LEU A 88 13.19 -9.05 9.28
C LEU A 88 12.20 -7.90 9.22
N LEU A 89 12.06 -7.22 8.08
CA LEU A 89 11.08 -6.15 7.91
C LEU A 89 9.66 -6.66 8.09
N GLY A 90 9.31 -7.75 7.40
CA GLY A 90 8.01 -8.38 7.54
C GLY A 90 7.72 -8.84 8.97
N PHE A 91 8.71 -9.42 9.63
CA PHE A 91 8.62 -9.82 11.03
C PHE A 91 8.39 -8.62 11.96
N LEU A 92 9.27 -7.63 11.92
CA LEU A 92 9.28 -6.52 12.88
C LEU A 92 8.07 -5.60 12.72
N VAL A 93 7.62 -5.35 11.48
CA VAL A 93 6.41 -4.55 11.23
C VAL A 93 5.17 -5.24 11.77
N THR A 94 5.08 -6.57 11.63
CA THR A 94 3.94 -7.37 12.09
C THR A 94 3.90 -7.48 13.61
N VAL A 95 5.06 -7.56 14.28
CA VAL A 95 5.12 -7.51 15.75
C VAL A 95 4.54 -6.20 16.29
N ALA A 96 4.71 -5.11 15.54
CA ALA A 96 4.20 -3.78 15.88
C ALA A 96 2.73 -3.57 15.49
N GLU A 97 2.06 -4.56 14.89
CA GLU A 97 0.69 -4.40 14.38
C GLU A 97 -0.36 -4.41 15.51
N PRO A 98 -1.08 -3.29 15.76
CA PRO A 98 -2.11 -3.23 16.80
C PRO A 98 -3.17 -4.33 16.69
N ASP A 99 -3.65 -4.61 15.48
CA ASP A 99 -4.77 -5.50 15.27
C ASP A 99 -4.40 -6.94 15.66
N LEU A 100 -3.16 -7.36 15.39
CA LEU A 100 -2.62 -8.64 15.82
C LEU A 100 -2.42 -8.70 17.35
N LEU A 101 -2.00 -7.61 17.99
CA LEU A 101 -1.88 -7.55 19.45
C LEU A 101 -3.24 -7.69 20.13
N ILE A 102 -4.28 -7.04 19.58
CA ILE A 102 -5.65 -7.14 20.06
C ILE A 102 -6.19 -8.56 19.88
N LEU A 103 -6.01 -9.14 18.68
CA LEU A 103 -6.43 -10.50 18.41
C LEU A 103 -5.72 -11.50 19.34
N GLY A 104 -4.41 -11.36 19.53
CA GLY A 104 -3.63 -12.24 20.41
C GLY A 104 -4.16 -12.25 21.85
N LYS A 105 -4.53 -11.08 22.40
CA LYS A 105 -5.15 -10.97 23.73
C LYS A 105 -6.54 -11.62 23.76
N GLN A 106 -7.37 -11.37 22.75
CA GLN A 106 -8.69 -12.01 22.65
C GLN A 106 -8.61 -13.53 22.53
N VAL A 107 -7.64 -14.06 21.78
CA VAL A 107 -7.40 -15.50 21.65
C VAL A 107 -6.89 -16.08 22.96
N GLN A 108 -5.98 -15.39 23.66
CA GLN A 108 -5.51 -15.82 24.98
C GLN A 108 -6.65 -15.89 25.99
N ASP A 109 -7.51 -14.86 26.04
CA ASP A 109 -8.64 -14.80 26.96
C ASP A 109 -9.70 -15.87 26.63
N ALA A 110 -10.02 -16.05 25.34
CA ALA A 110 -10.99 -17.07 24.90
C ALA A 110 -10.46 -18.51 25.05
N SER A 111 -9.14 -18.71 25.03
CA SER A 111 -8.50 -20.01 25.25
C SER A 111 -8.21 -20.34 26.71
N GLY A 112 -8.54 -19.46 27.65
CA GLY A 112 -8.19 -19.63 29.06
C GLY A 112 -6.67 -19.69 29.28
N GLY A 113 -5.89 -19.02 28.43
CA GLY A 113 -4.43 -19.04 28.44
C GLY A 113 -3.77 -20.20 27.67
N GLY A 114 -4.55 -21.02 26.96
CA GLY A 114 -4.02 -22.13 26.14
C GLY A 114 -3.10 -21.67 24.99
N ILE A 115 -3.33 -20.46 24.47
CA ILE A 115 -2.44 -19.79 23.52
C ILE A 115 -1.98 -18.47 24.15
N ASN A 116 -0.68 -18.33 24.37
CA ASN A 116 -0.11 -17.08 24.86
C ASN A 116 -0.08 -16.01 23.74
N ALA A 117 -0.57 -14.80 24.03
CA ALA A 117 -0.66 -13.71 23.08
C ALA A 117 0.69 -13.33 22.47
N HIS A 118 1.76 -13.23 23.27
CA HIS A 118 3.09 -12.87 22.76
C HIS A 118 3.68 -13.98 21.89
N THR A 119 3.54 -15.25 22.28
CA THR A 119 3.98 -16.39 21.47
C THR A 119 3.27 -16.40 20.12
N MET A 120 1.95 -16.19 20.13
CA MET A 120 1.15 -16.08 18.92
C MET A 120 1.62 -14.93 18.03
N VAL A 121 1.82 -13.72 18.57
CA VAL A 121 2.29 -12.55 17.82
C VAL A 121 3.64 -12.82 17.15
N TYR A 122 4.63 -13.34 17.87
CA TYR A 122 5.95 -13.62 17.29
C TYR A 122 5.92 -14.72 16.23
N LEU A 123 5.15 -15.78 16.47
CA LEU A 123 5.03 -16.87 15.52
C LEU A 123 4.32 -16.42 14.23
N VAL A 124 3.21 -15.69 14.36
CA VAL A 124 2.49 -15.09 13.23
C VAL A 124 3.40 -14.16 12.44
N SER A 125 4.16 -13.31 13.15
CA SER A 125 5.14 -12.40 12.54
C SER A 125 6.25 -13.13 11.79
N ALA A 126 6.70 -14.28 12.29
CA ALA A 126 7.67 -15.12 11.58
C ALA A 126 7.08 -15.71 10.30
N GLY A 127 5.81 -16.14 10.33
CA GLY A 127 5.08 -16.56 9.14
C GLY A 127 4.99 -15.45 8.09
N VAL A 128 4.61 -14.24 8.52
CA VAL A 128 4.58 -13.06 7.64
C VAL A 128 5.95 -12.77 7.04
N GLY A 129 7.01 -12.72 7.86
CA GLY A 129 8.38 -12.48 7.39
C GLY A 129 8.82 -13.51 6.33
N MET A 130 8.52 -14.79 6.52
CA MET A 130 8.83 -15.84 5.54
C MET A 130 8.11 -15.63 4.21
N LEU A 131 6.82 -15.28 4.25
CA LEU A 131 6.04 -15.07 3.03
C LEU A 131 6.45 -13.77 2.32
N ILE A 132 6.76 -12.70 3.05
CA ILE A 132 7.31 -11.47 2.45
C ILE A 132 8.65 -11.75 1.78
N MET A 133 9.53 -12.54 2.40
CA MET A 133 10.78 -12.98 1.79
C MET A 133 10.54 -13.70 0.46
N PHE A 134 9.62 -14.67 0.41
CA PHE A 134 9.28 -15.37 -0.83
C PHE A 134 8.57 -14.47 -1.85
N GLY A 135 7.69 -13.58 -1.41
CA GLY A 135 6.99 -12.60 -2.24
C GLY A 135 7.93 -11.59 -2.89
N THR A 136 8.94 -11.15 -2.13
CA THR A 136 10.04 -10.29 -2.60
C THR A 136 10.82 -11.00 -3.71
N PHE A 137 11.19 -12.27 -3.50
CA PHE A 137 11.88 -13.03 -4.55
C PHE A 137 11.02 -13.29 -5.78
N ARG A 138 9.72 -13.54 -5.61
CA ARG A 138 8.76 -13.66 -6.72
C ARG A 138 8.72 -12.37 -7.54
N LEU A 139 8.59 -11.23 -6.86
CA LEU A 139 8.55 -9.90 -7.47
C LEU A 139 9.84 -9.62 -8.25
N LEU A 140 11.00 -9.73 -7.60
CA LEU A 140 12.30 -9.45 -8.25
C LEU A 140 12.61 -10.38 -9.43
N ARG A 141 12.10 -11.62 -9.43
CA ARG A 141 12.27 -12.58 -10.54
C ARG A 141 11.19 -12.51 -11.62
N GLY A 142 10.19 -11.62 -11.48
CA GLY A 142 9.08 -11.49 -12.45
C GLY A 142 8.26 -12.77 -12.63
N ARG A 143 8.08 -13.55 -11.55
CA ARG A 143 7.26 -14.78 -11.59
C ARG A 143 5.77 -14.44 -11.42
N SER A 144 4.92 -15.19 -12.11
CA SER A 144 3.47 -14.97 -12.15
C SER A 144 2.83 -14.96 -10.76
N PHE A 145 2.11 -13.89 -10.43
CA PHE A 145 1.40 -13.75 -9.16
C PHE A 145 0.28 -14.78 -8.94
N PRO A 146 -0.62 -15.07 -9.90
CA PRO A 146 -1.71 -16.02 -9.70
C PRO A 146 -1.22 -17.43 -9.32
N LEU A 147 -0.15 -17.91 -9.98
CA LEU A 147 0.44 -19.21 -9.69
C LEU A 147 1.03 -19.26 -8.28
N PHE A 148 1.73 -18.19 -7.87
CA PHE A 148 2.31 -18.10 -6.53
C PHE A 148 1.23 -18.21 -5.45
N MET A 149 0.15 -17.44 -5.61
CA MET A 149 -0.99 -17.48 -4.68
C MET A 149 -1.71 -18.83 -4.72
N GLY A 150 -1.87 -19.43 -5.91
CA GLY A 150 -2.44 -20.77 -6.05
C GLY A 150 -1.65 -21.83 -5.28
N ILE A 151 -0.31 -21.81 -5.35
CA ILE A 151 0.55 -22.72 -4.59
C ILE A 151 0.45 -22.47 -3.09
N ALA A 152 0.45 -21.20 -2.66
CA ALA A 152 0.34 -20.84 -1.24
C ALA A 152 -1.01 -21.31 -0.65
N TYR A 153 -2.13 -20.99 -1.30
CA TYR A 153 -3.45 -21.43 -0.83
C TYR A 153 -3.64 -22.94 -0.93
N PHE A 154 -3.01 -23.62 -1.90
CA PHE A 154 -3.01 -25.08 -1.95
C PHE A 154 -2.27 -25.69 -0.76
N GLY A 155 -1.13 -25.12 -0.35
CA GLY A 155 -0.44 -25.56 0.86
C GLY A 155 -1.25 -25.34 2.13
N ILE A 156 -1.91 -24.18 2.25
CA ILE A 156 -2.85 -23.90 3.35
C ILE A 156 -4.00 -24.91 3.37
N PHE A 157 -4.57 -25.23 2.19
CA PHE A 157 -5.60 -26.26 2.07
C PHE A 157 -5.12 -27.62 2.58
N VAL A 158 -3.93 -28.07 2.18
CA VAL A 158 -3.36 -29.33 2.65
C VAL A 158 -3.18 -29.32 4.17
N LEU A 159 -2.63 -28.25 4.74
CA LEU A 159 -2.46 -28.13 6.20
C LEU A 159 -3.80 -28.11 6.94
N SER A 160 -4.82 -27.46 6.37
CA SER A 160 -6.15 -27.36 6.99
C SER A 160 -6.82 -28.71 7.23
N LEU A 161 -6.44 -29.76 6.47
CA LEU A 161 -6.94 -31.12 6.67
C LEU A 161 -6.41 -31.78 7.95
N PHE A 162 -5.35 -31.25 8.54
CA PHE A 162 -4.66 -31.80 9.71
C PHE A 162 -4.83 -30.96 10.99
N VAL A 163 -5.62 -29.89 10.93
CA VAL A 163 -5.76 -28.91 12.01
C VAL A 163 -7.20 -28.88 12.51
N SER A 164 -7.40 -28.57 13.80
CA SER A 164 -8.73 -28.49 14.41
C SER A 164 -9.49 -27.22 13.96
N GLU A 165 -10.80 -27.19 14.20
CA GLU A 165 -11.66 -26.07 13.76
C GLU A 165 -11.31 -24.76 14.49
N GLU A 166 -10.90 -24.83 15.77
CA GLU A 166 -10.45 -23.68 16.56
C GLU A 166 -9.20 -23.05 15.93
N PHE A 167 -8.18 -23.86 15.62
CA PHE A 167 -6.95 -23.38 15.01
C PHE A 167 -7.17 -22.93 13.57
N LEU A 168 -8.11 -23.54 12.84
CA LEU A 168 -8.52 -23.05 11.52
C LEU A 168 -9.09 -21.63 11.63
N ALA A 169 -9.99 -21.40 12.58
CA ALA A 169 -10.59 -20.08 12.82
C ALA A 169 -9.54 -19.03 13.22
N ILE A 170 -8.71 -19.34 14.22
CA ILE A 170 -7.67 -18.43 14.73
C ILE A 170 -6.61 -18.13 13.66
N SER A 171 -6.19 -19.13 12.88
CA SER A 171 -5.16 -18.96 11.85
C SER A 171 -5.59 -18.05 10.71
N PHE A 172 -6.83 -18.17 10.25
CA PHE A 172 -7.37 -17.28 9.23
C PHE A 172 -7.75 -15.89 9.78
N ASP A 173 -8.22 -15.78 11.02
CA ASP A 173 -8.44 -14.46 11.64
C ASP A 173 -7.12 -13.70 11.82
N SER A 174 -6.05 -14.42 12.17
CA SER A 174 -4.71 -13.84 12.28
C SER A 174 -4.21 -13.27 10.97
N SER A 175 -4.57 -13.89 9.84
CA SER A 175 -4.27 -13.35 8.52
C SER A 175 -4.81 -11.93 8.34
N GLY A 176 -6.13 -11.73 8.58
CA GLY A 176 -6.76 -10.42 8.47
C GLY A 176 -6.30 -9.42 9.55
N ALA A 177 -5.85 -9.90 10.70
CA ALA A 177 -5.30 -9.03 11.76
C ALA A 177 -3.86 -8.56 11.50
N THR A 178 -3.13 -9.17 10.54
CA THR A 178 -1.79 -8.70 10.15
C THR A 178 -1.80 -7.58 9.11
N THR A 179 -2.96 -7.24 8.57
CA THR A 179 -3.11 -6.26 7.48
C THR A 179 -3.74 -4.95 7.96
N GLY A 180 -3.45 -4.59 9.21
CA GLY A 180 -3.99 -3.40 9.85
C GLY A 180 -3.28 -2.11 9.45
N ALA A 181 -3.51 -1.08 10.27
CA ALA A 181 -3.21 0.31 9.96
C ALA A 181 -1.70 0.65 9.88
N LEU A 182 -0.82 -0.24 10.37
CA LEU A 182 0.63 -0.06 10.31
C LEU A 182 1.26 -0.85 9.17
N THR A 183 0.96 -2.15 9.11
CA THR A 183 1.63 -3.09 8.23
C THR A 183 1.26 -2.91 6.77
N THR A 184 -0.02 -2.67 6.47
CA THR A 184 -0.48 -2.55 5.08
C THR A 184 0.15 -1.36 4.34
N PRO A 185 0.12 -0.11 4.85
CA PRO A 185 0.79 1.01 4.18
C PRO A 185 2.30 0.78 3.99
N PHE A 186 2.96 0.18 5.00
CA PHE A 186 4.38 -0.13 4.94
C PHE A 186 4.72 -1.14 3.84
N ILE A 187 3.96 -2.24 3.76
CA ILE A 187 4.20 -3.29 2.76
C ILE A 187 3.81 -2.85 1.35
N LEU A 188 2.78 -2.01 1.20
CA LEU A 188 2.48 -1.37 -0.09
C LEU A 188 3.61 -0.42 -0.52
N ALA A 189 4.16 0.38 0.40
CA ALA A 189 5.30 1.25 0.10
C ALA A 189 6.54 0.42 -0.29
N LEU A 190 6.82 -0.67 0.43
CA LEU A 190 7.88 -1.61 0.11
C LEU A 190 7.70 -2.22 -1.30
N SER A 191 6.50 -2.71 -1.60
CA SER A 191 6.13 -3.31 -2.89
C SER A 191 6.29 -2.33 -4.04
N ALA A 192 5.73 -1.13 -3.90
CA ALA A 192 5.83 -0.06 -4.89
C ALA A 192 7.29 0.40 -5.08
N GLY A 193 8.05 0.52 -4.00
CA GLY A 193 9.48 0.86 -4.03
C GLY A 193 10.31 -0.19 -4.79
N LEU A 194 10.07 -1.47 -4.53
CA LEU A 194 10.73 -2.57 -5.24
C LEU A 194 10.34 -2.63 -6.73
N SER A 195 9.06 -2.45 -7.05
CA SER A 195 8.57 -2.46 -8.43
C SER A 195 9.22 -1.35 -9.27
N ARG A 196 9.29 -0.13 -8.72
CA ARG A 196 9.90 1.02 -9.40
C ARG A 196 11.39 0.82 -9.68
N ILE A 197 12.13 0.18 -8.77
CA ILE A 197 13.58 -0.05 -8.93
C ILE A 197 13.84 -1.21 -9.89
N LYS A 198 13.00 -2.25 -9.87
CA LYS A 198 13.09 -3.38 -10.80
C LYS A 198 12.91 -2.95 -12.26
N GLY A 199 11.96 -2.06 -12.53
CA GLY A 199 11.63 -1.61 -13.89
C GLY A 199 11.00 -2.68 -14.78
N GLY A 200 10.55 -2.28 -15.97
CA GLY A 200 9.96 -3.14 -17.00
C GLY A 200 8.44 -2.99 -17.18
N ASP A 201 7.91 -3.62 -18.22
CA ASP A 201 6.52 -3.45 -18.70
C ASP A 201 5.43 -3.92 -17.72
N ARG A 202 5.82 -4.61 -16.64
CA ARG A 202 4.94 -5.13 -15.57
C ARG A 202 4.91 -4.27 -14.31
N GLY A 203 5.43 -3.05 -14.34
CA GLY A 203 5.56 -2.20 -13.15
C GLY A 203 4.25 -2.00 -12.36
N GLU A 204 3.11 -1.89 -13.04
CA GLU A 204 1.78 -1.76 -12.40
C GLU A 204 1.32 -3.06 -11.74
N GLU A 205 1.55 -4.22 -12.38
CA GLU A 205 1.23 -5.54 -11.82
C GLU A 205 2.08 -5.82 -10.57
N ASP A 206 3.37 -5.52 -10.65
CA ASP A 206 4.35 -5.82 -9.59
C ASP A 206 4.25 -4.86 -8.40
N ALA A 207 3.55 -3.72 -8.52
CA ALA A 207 3.31 -2.81 -7.42
C ALA A 207 2.36 -3.39 -6.36
N PHE A 208 1.49 -4.33 -6.74
CA PHE A 208 0.46 -4.93 -5.88
C PHE A 208 0.71 -6.42 -5.61
N GLY A 209 -0.02 -6.95 -4.63
CA GLY A 209 -0.06 -8.37 -4.29
C GLY A 209 0.82 -8.77 -3.11
N LEU A 210 1.79 -7.93 -2.69
CA LEU A 210 2.68 -8.27 -1.58
C LEU A 210 1.93 -8.33 -0.23
N VAL A 211 0.88 -7.52 -0.05
CA VAL A 211 -0.01 -7.59 1.13
C VAL A 211 -0.79 -8.90 1.12
N GLY A 212 -1.26 -9.32 -0.06
CA GLY A 212 -1.85 -10.63 -0.28
C GLY A 212 -0.91 -11.79 0.06
N VAL A 213 0.36 -11.71 -0.37
CA VAL A 213 1.37 -12.72 -0.07
C VAL A 213 1.59 -12.86 1.44
N MET A 214 1.80 -11.74 2.14
CA MET A 214 2.07 -11.79 3.58
C MET A 214 0.90 -12.36 4.37
N SER A 215 -0.34 -12.13 3.92
CA SER A 215 -1.56 -12.61 4.56
C SER A 215 -1.64 -14.14 4.61
N ALA A 216 -0.93 -14.86 3.73
CA ALA A 216 -0.84 -16.32 3.82
C ALA A 216 0.06 -16.80 4.98
N GLY A 217 1.02 -15.98 5.41
CA GLY A 217 2.02 -16.31 6.42
C GLY A 217 1.45 -16.70 7.80
N PRO A 218 0.54 -15.91 8.39
CA PRO A 218 -0.14 -16.22 9.65
C PRO A 218 -0.85 -17.58 9.63
N MET A 219 -1.47 -17.92 8.49
CA MET A 219 -2.19 -19.18 8.31
C MET A 219 -1.22 -20.36 8.43
N TYR A 220 -0.11 -20.32 7.70
CA TYR A 220 0.95 -21.32 7.80
C TYR A 220 1.52 -21.42 9.22
N ALA A 221 1.85 -20.29 9.84
CA ALA A 221 2.53 -20.28 11.13
C ALA A 221 1.71 -20.97 12.23
N LEU A 222 0.42 -20.64 12.33
CA LEU A 222 -0.45 -21.18 13.38
C LEU A 222 -0.92 -22.60 13.09
N MET A 223 -1.15 -22.95 11.82
CA MET A 223 -1.44 -24.34 11.44
C MET A 223 -0.26 -25.27 11.71
N LEU A 224 0.95 -24.85 11.34
CA LEU A 224 2.16 -25.61 11.64
C LEU A 224 2.40 -25.73 13.14
N MET A 225 2.17 -24.66 13.91
CA MET A 225 2.22 -24.75 15.38
C MET A 225 1.25 -25.79 15.91
N SER A 226 -0.02 -25.77 15.52
CA SER A 226 -1.01 -26.77 15.96
C SER A 226 -0.56 -28.21 15.66
N ILE A 227 -0.03 -28.44 14.45
CA ILE A 227 0.47 -29.76 14.04
C ILE A 227 1.70 -30.18 14.85
N ILE A 228 2.65 -29.26 15.08
CA ILE A 228 3.91 -29.54 15.79
C ILE A 228 3.67 -29.74 17.29
N THR A 229 2.81 -28.94 17.91
CA THR A 229 2.51 -29.03 19.34
C THR A 229 1.48 -30.10 19.67
N GLY A 230 0.79 -30.65 18.66
CA GLY A 230 -0.30 -31.61 18.82
C GLY A 230 -1.53 -31.04 19.52
N GLN A 231 -1.62 -29.71 19.67
CA GLN A 231 -2.76 -29.04 20.29
C GLN A 231 -3.95 -29.07 19.32
N SER A 232 -4.96 -29.86 19.66
CA SER A 232 -6.16 -30.07 18.82
C SER A 232 -7.49 -29.80 19.54
N LYS A 233 -7.48 -29.64 20.86
CA LYS A 233 -8.67 -29.31 21.66
C LYS A 233 -8.31 -28.32 22.74
N ILE A 234 -8.35 -27.05 22.40
CA ILE A 234 -8.24 -25.98 23.39
C ILE A 234 -9.65 -25.75 23.95
N GLN A 235 -9.93 -26.38 25.10
CA GLN A 235 -11.13 -26.10 25.87
C GLN A 235 -10.80 -25.00 26.88
N GLY A 236 -10.98 -23.75 26.47
CA GLY A 236 -11.08 -22.64 27.42
C GLY A 236 -12.52 -22.52 27.89
N GLU A 237 -12.76 -22.55 29.20
CA GLU A 237 -13.96 -21.88 29.71
C GLU A 237 -13.74 -20.40 29.48
N ALA A 238 -14.50 -19.81 28.54
CA ALA A 238 -14.45 -18.39 28.30
C ALA A 238 -14.71 -17.68 29.64
N VAL A 239 -13.74 -16.87 30.09
CA VAL A 239 -13.86 -16.07 31.31
C VAL A 239 -15.21 -15.36 31.27
N GLU A 240 -16.05 -15.53 32.30
CA GLU A 240 -17.30 -14.80 32.38
C GLU A 240 -17.03 -13.31 32.21
N PHE A 241 -17.75 -12.69 31.30
CA PHE A 241 -17.60 -11.26 31.07
C PHE A 241 -18.03 -10.49 32.30
N ALA A 242 -17.04 -10.02 33.05
CA ALA A 242 -17.24 -9.08 34.12
C ALA A 242 -17.06 -7.67 33.56
N VAL A 243 -18.10 -6.84 33.66
CA VAL A 243 -17.96 -5.40 33.44
C VAL A 243 -16.88 -4.90 34.38
N GLN A 244 -15.82 -4.29 33.83
CA GLN A 244 -14.64 -3.89 34.60
C GLN A 244 -15.05 -3.03 35.82
N GLN A 245 -14.54 -3.34 37.00
CA GLN A 245 -14.83 -2.60 38.23
C GLN A 245 -14.05 -1.26 38.25
N GLY A 246 -14.48 -0.27 39.03
CA GLY A 246 -13.71 0.98 39.23
C GLY A 246 -14.27 2.25 38.56
N GLY A 247 -15.59 2.35 38.36
CA GLY A 247 -16.23 3.58 37.86
C GLY A 247 -15.83 3.94 36.42
N VAL A 248 -15.99 5.19 36.01
CA VAL A 248 -15.80 5.60 34.60
C VAL A 248 -14.33 5.62 34.20
N PHE A 249 -13.46 6.18 35.04
CA PHE A 249 -12.04 6.41 34.72
C PHE A 249 -11.09 5.28 35.12
N GLY A 250 -11.51 4.38 36.03
CA GLY A 250 -10.66 3.30 36.56
C GLY A 250 -10.02 2.42 35.48
N PRO A 251 -10.82 1.83 34.57
CA PRO A 251 -10.31 1.04 33.45
C PRO A 251 -9.27 1.80 32.61
N LEU A 252 -9.55 3.06 32.28
CA LEU A 252 -8.66 3.86 31.46
C LEU A 252 -7.31 4.12 32.14
N LEU A 253 -7.32 4.53 33.41
CA LEU A 253 -6.11 4.80 34.19
C LEU A 253 -5.24 3.54 34.37
N HIS A 254 -5.86 2.36 34.40
CA HIS A 254 -5.16 1.09 34.51
C HIS A 254 -4.54 0.63 33.18
N HIS A 255 -5.27 0.78 32.06
CA HIS A 255 -4.78 0.35 30.75
C HIS A 255 -3.67 1.27 30.21
N LEU A 256 -3.77 2.58 30.40
CA LEU A 256 -2.83 3.55 29.82
C LEU A 256 -1.32 3.24 30.06
N PRO A 257 -0.83 2.97 31.30
CA PRO A 257 0.58 2.64 31.52
C PRO A 257 0.98 1.29 30.92
N ASN A 258 0.10 0.28 31.00
CA ASN A 258 0.38 -1.05 30.45
C ASN A 258 0.47 -1.01 28.92
N GLU A 259 -0.45 -0.28 28.27
CA GLU A 259 -0.45 -0.11 26.82
C GLU A 259 0.73 0.75 26.36
N LEU A 260 1.22 1.70 27.16
CA LEU A 260 2.42 2.48 26.84
C LEU A 260 3.66 1.58 26.79
N ILE A 261 3.85 0.73 27.80
CA ILE A 261 4.97 -0.21 27.85
C ILE A 261 4.85 -1.23 26.73
N GLY A 262 3.65 -1.81 26.53
CA GLY A 262 3.38 -2.73 25.44
C GLY A 262 3.70 -2.13 24.06
N SER A 263 3.18 -0.93 23.79
CA SER A 263 3.44 -0.19 22.54
C SER A 263 4.92 0.11 22.34
N LEU A 264 5.64 0.48 23.41
CA LEU A 264 7.09 0.70 23.36
C LEU A 264 7.83 -0.59 23.01
N THR A 265 7.51 -1.71 23.66
CA THR A 265 8.14 -3.01 23.38
C THR A 265 7.85 -3.52 21.97
N ALA A 266 6.69 -3.17 21.41
CA ALA A 266 6.30 -3.55 20.06
C ALA A 266 7.04 -2.71 18.98
N LEU A 267 7.17 -1.40 19.19
CA LEU A 267 7.82 -0.49 18.22
C LEU A 267 9.35 -0.48 18.30
N LEU A 268 9.91 -0.76 19.48
CA LEU A 268 11.36 -0.67 19.72
C LEU A 268 12.17 -1.57 18.78
N PRO A 269 11.83 -2.85 18.54
CA PRO A 269 12.58 -3.71 17.62
C PRO A 269 12.67 -3.15 16.19
N LEU A 270 11.57 -2.63 15.66
CA LEU A 270 11.53 -2.01 14.33
C LEU A 270 12.37 -0.73 14.28
N ALA A 271 12.22 0.15 15.28
CA ALA A 271 12.99 1.39 15.38
C ALA A 271 14.50 1.10 15.51
N SER A 272 14.88 0.18 16.39
CA SER A 272 16.27 -0.24 16.59
C SER A 272 16.88 -0.81 15.31
N PHE A 273 16.13 -1.64 14.57
CA PHE A 273 16.59 -2.19 13.30
C PHE A 273 16.83 -1.09 12.25
N PHE A 274 15.89 -0.14 12.12
CA PHE A 274 16.07 1.00 11.21
C PHE A 274 17.29 1.85 11.59
N PHE A 275 17.45 2.24 12.86
CA PHE A 275 18.57 3.07 13.27
C PHE A 275 19.92 2.36 13.12
N LEU A 276 19.96 1.05 13.34
CA LEU A 276 21.14 0.23 13.08
C LEU A 276 21.51 0.25 11.59
N LEU A 277 20.56 -0.03 10.69
CA LEU A 277 20.82 0.01 9.25
C LEU A 277 21.13 1.43 8.74
N ASN A 278 20.50 2.44 9.31
CA ASN A 278 20.77 3.82 8.95
C ASN A 278 22.20 4.23 9.31
N PHE A 279 22.68 3.80 10.48
CA PHE A 279 24.06 4.04 10.91
C PHE A 279 25.09 3.32 10.02
N LEU A 280 24.78 2.10 9.57
CA LEU A 280 25.69 1.29 8.78
C LEU A 280 25.69 1.65 7.28
N HIS A 281 24.51 1.69 6.64
CA HIS A 281 24.37 1.70 5.18
C HIS A 281 23.58 2.91 4.64
N LEU A 282 22.42 3.28 5.20
CA LEU A 282 21.51 4.25 4.55
C LEU A 282 22.00 5.70 4.63
N LYS A 283 22.56 6.11 5.78
CA LYS A 283 23.03 7.48 6.06
C LYS A 283 22.02 8.57 5.68
N ALA A 284 20.75 8.40 6.08
CA ALA A 284 19.69 9.35 5.76
C ALA A 284 19.97 10.76 6.32
N PRO A 285 19.51 11.83 5.64
CA PRO A 285 19.78 13.21 6.05
C PRO A 285 19.19 13.52 7.43
N ARG A 286 19.90 14.34 8.22
CA ARG A 286 19.49 14.69 9.61
C ARG A 286 18.06 15.20 9.74
N ARG A 287 17.56 15.94 8.74
CA ARG A 287 16.18 16.45 8.69
C ARG A 287 15.15 15.32 8.61
N GLU A 288 15.46 14.28 7.86
CA GLU A 288 14.61 13.11 7.70
C GLU A 288 14.65 12.22 8.93
N ILE A 289 15.82 12.00 9.51
CA ILE A 289 15.94 11.32 10.82
C ILE A 289 15.13 12.03 11.90
N ALA A 290 15.21 13.35 11.99
CA ALA A 290 14.40 14.12 12.93
C ALA A 290 12.88 14.00 12.66
N ARG A 291 12.48 13.86 11.40
CA ARG A 291 11.09 13.60 11.00
C ARG A 291 10.66 12.20 11.46
N ILE A 292 11.50 11.18 11.22
CA ILE A 292 11.23 9.79 11.61
C ILE A 292 11.12 9.66 13.13
N VAL A 293 12.03 10.26 13.90
CA VAL A 293 11.96 10.24 15.37
C VAL A 293 10.66 10.88 15.87
N LYS A 294 10.26 12.04 15.33
CA LYS A 294 8.97 12.67 15.67
C LYS A 294 7.79 11.76 15.29
N GLY A 295 7.85 11.11 14.13
CA GLY A 295 6.88 10.14 13.68
C GLY A 295 6.73 8.98 14.66
N LEU A 296 7.84 8.34 15.06
CA LEU A 296 7.86 7.25 16.03
C LEU A 296 7.28 7.65 17.40
N ILE A 297 7.54 8.87 17.87
CA ILE A 297 6.94 9.40 19.10
C ILE A 297 5.41 9.52 18.95
N TYR A 298 4.93 10.07 17.82
CA TYR A 298 3.49 10.14 17.56
C TYR A 298 2.86 8.75 17.38
N THR A 299 3.54 7.80 16.74
CA THR A 299 3.08 6.41 16.64
C THR A 299 2.92 5.80 18.01
N LEU A 300 3.92 5.95 18.90
CA LEU A 300 3.87 5.43 20.27
C LEU A 300 2.71 6.03 21.07
N LEU A 301 2.58 7.36 21.08
CA LEU A 301 1.51 8.05 21.81
C LEU A 301 0.13 7.71 21.24
N GLY A 302 -0.01 7.73 19.91
CA GLY A 302 -1.26 7.42 19.23
C GLY A 302 -1.71 5.98 19.45
N LEU A 303 -0.79 5.02 19.31
CA LEU A 303 -1.05 3.59 19.54
C LEU A 303 -1.50 3.33 20.99
N THR A 304 -0.82 3.95 21.96
CA THR A 304 -1.17 3.85 23.39
C THR A 304 -2.59 4.35 23.66
N LEU A 305 -2.94 5.53 23.15
CA LEU A 305 -4.27 6.12 23.32
C LEU A 305 -5.33 5.29 22.59
N PHE A 306 -5.02 4.79 21.39
CA PHE A 306 -5.90 3.93 20.60
C PHE A 306 -6.22 2.64 21.36
N LEU A 307 -5.21 1.88 21.80
CA LEU A 307 -5.39 0.62 22.52
C LEU A 307 -6.10 0.83 23.86
N ALA A 308 -5.73 1.87 24.61
CA ALA A 308 -6.41 2.23 25.85
C ALA A 308 -7.89 2.57 25.61
N GLY A 309 -8.22 3.27 24.52
CA GLY A 309 -9.60 3.59 24.13
C GLY A 309 -10.41 2.35 23.74
N VAL A 310 -9.78 1.42 23.02
CA VAL A 310 -10.37 0.14 22.63
C VAL A 310 -10.73 -0.71 23.86
N TYR A 311 -9.76 -0.94 24.76
CA TYR A 311 -9.94 -1.82 25.92
C TYR A 311 -10.75 -1.23 27.07
N SER A 312 -10.88 0.10 27.15
CA SER A 312 -11.61 0.76 28.24
C SER A 312 -13.13 0.84 28.04
N GLY A 313 -13.64 0.58 26.83
CA GLY A 313 -15.09 0.55 26.62
C GLY A 313 -15.58 0.21 25.22
N PHE A 314 -14.76 0.33 24.17
CA PHE A 314 -15.20 0.04 22.81
C PHE A 314 -15.46 -1.46 22.60
N LEU A 315 -14.52 -2.30 23.05
CA LEU A 315 -14.62 -3.77 22.96
C LEU A 315 -15.77 -4.31 23.82
N ASP A 316 -15.89 -3.83 25.06
CA ASP A 316 -16.97 -4.20 26.00
C ASP A 316 -18.35 -3.94 25.40
N MET A 317 -18.54 -2.79 24.72
CA MET A 317 -19.81 -2.44 24.09
C MET A 317 -20.17 -3.39 22.94
N GLY A 318 -19.18 -3.79 22.13
CA GLY A 318 -19.37 -4.79 21.07
C GLY A 318 -19.91 -6.10 21.64
N GLN A 319 -19.27 -6.63 22.69
CA GLN A 319 -19.72 -7.86 23.34
C GLN A 319 -21.11 -7.72 23.96
N LEU A 320 -21.40 -6.60 24.64
CA LEU A 320 -22.71 -6.34 25.25
C LEU A 320 -23.84 -6.31 24.21
N ILE A 321 -23.64 -5.62 23.08
CA ILE A 321 -24.63 -5.58 21.99
C ILE A 321 -24.83 -6.98 21.40
N GLY A 322 -23.74 -7.71 21.15
CA GLY A 322 -23.79 -9.09 20.66
C GLY A 322 -24.62 -10.00 21.58
N ARG A 323 -24.33 -9.97 22.89
CA ARG A 323 -25.08 -10.74 23.90
C ARG A 323 -26.55 -10.35 23.94
N ALA A 324 -26.84 -9.05 23.98
CA ALA A 324 -28.21 -8.56 24.11
C ALA A 324 -29.08 -8.95 22.93
N ILE A 325 -28.58 -8.81 21.69
CA ILE A 325 -29.33 -9.19 20.48
C ILE A 325 -29.53 -10.70 20.45
N ALA A 326 -28.48 -11.49 20.72
CA ALA A 326 -28.56 -12.94 20.74
C ALA A 326 -29.59 -13.46 21.76
N ALA A 327 -29.66 -12.84 22.94
CA ALA A 327 -30.55 -13.22 24.02
C ALA A 327 -32.03 -12.84 23.77
N HIS A 328 -32.30 -11.65 23.23
CA HIS A 328 -33.66 -11.15 23.09
C HIS A 328 -34.29 -11.49 21.74
N SER A 329 -33.51 -11.53 20.67
CA SER A 329 -34.01 -11.67 19.30
C SER A 329 -32.91 -12.18 18.38
N SER A 330 -32.60 -13.47 18.46
CA SER A 330 -31.50 -14.08 17.70
C SER A 330 -31.65 -13.89 16.18
N TRP A 331 -32.88 -13.77 15.65
CA TRP A 331 -33.11 -13.48 14.22
C TRP A 331 -32.60 -12.10 13.77
N LEU A 332 -32.43 -11.14 14.68
CA LEU A 332 -31.86 -9.83 14.38
C LEU A 332 -30.34 -9.89 14.20
N LEU A 333 -29.65 -10.93 14.71
CA LEU A 333 -28.19 -11.04 14.62
C LEU A 333 -27.68 -10.93 13.17
N PRO A 334 -28.17 -11.70 12.17
CA PRO A 334 -27.67 -11.60 10.80
C PRO A 334 -27.99 -10.24 10.17
N VAL A 335 -29.16 -9.66 10.46
CA VAL A 335 -29.56 -8.34 9.93
C VAL A 335 -28.64 -7.25 10.48
N THR A 336 -28.42 -7.25 11.79
CA THR A 336 -27.50 -6.30 12.43
C THR A 336 -26.07 -6.52 11.94
N GLY A 337 -25.63 -7.78 11.81
CA GLY A 337 -24.32 -8.13 11.24
C GLY A 337 -24.13 -7.60 9.82
N PHE A 338 -25.15 -7.69 8.96
CA PHE A 338 -25.13 -7.12 7.62
C PHE A 338 -24.87 -5.61 7.63
N PHE A 339 -25.62 -4.85 8.44
CA PHE A 339 -25.45 -3.39 8.52
C PHE A 339 -24.12 -2.99 9.17
N ILE A 340 -23.67 -3.71 10.21
CA ILE A 340 -22.36 -3.49 10.82
C ILE A 340 -21.26 -3.70 9.75
N GLY A 341 -21.25 -4.84 9.06
CA GLY A 341 -20.26 -5.14 8.02
C GLY A 341 -20.27 -4.11 6.88
N MET A 342 -21.46 -3.69 6.45
CA MET A 342 -21.60 -2.65 5.43
C MET A 342 -20.98 -1.32 5.89
N ILE A 343 -21.35 -0.84 7.08
CA ILE A 343 -20.90 0.46 7.60
C ILE A 343 -19.40 0.44 7.86
N VAL A 344 -18.87 -0.62 8.47
CA VAL A 344 -17.43 -0.74 8.76
C VAL A 344 -16.62 -0.54 7.48
N VAL A 345 -16.95 -1.24 6.39
CA VAL A 345 -16.19 -1.14 5.13
C VAL A 345 -16.48 0.14 4.35
N LEU A 346 -17.73 0.62 4.34
CA LEU A 346 -18.08 1.88 3.66
C LEU A 346 -17.28 3.06 4.24
N VAL A 347 -16.86 2.92 5.48
CA VAL A 347 -16.32 4.02 6.27
C VAL A 347 -14.83 3.78 6.60
N GLU A 348 -14.27 2.63 6.21
CA GLU A 348 -12.85 2.28 6.37
C GLU A 348 -11.94 3.16 5.47
N PRO A 349 -10.99 3.94 6.05
CA PRO A 349 -10.07 4.77 5.27
C PRO A 349 -9.23 3.98 4.28
N ALA A 350 -8.72 2.82 4.70
CA ALA A 350 -7.82 2.02 3.87
C ALA A 350 -8.52 1.50 2.61
N VAL A 351 -9.82 1.17 2.70
CA VAL A 351 -10.66 0.76 1.55
C VAL A 351 -10.87 1.93 0.58
N ILE A 352 -11.04 3.15 1.09
CA ILE A 352 -11.19 4.35 0.26
C ILE A 352 -9.90 4.64 -0.50
N VAL A 353 -8.76 4.59 0.18
CA VAL A 353 -7.43 4.79 -0.43
C VAL A 353 -7.16 3.72 -1.47
N LEU A 354 -7.47 2.46 -1.18
CA LEU A 354 -7.34 1.38 -2.15
C LEU A 354 -8.21 1.62 -3.39
N GLY A 355 -9.46 2.04 -3.22
CA GLY A 355 -10.34 2.39 -4.33
C GLY A 355 -9.74 3.47 -5.24
N GLN A 356 -9.08 4.47 -4.66
CA GLN A 356 -8.36 5.51 -5.43
C GLN A 356 -7.12 4.94 -6.13
N GLN A 357 -6.33 4.10 -5.48
CA GLN A 357 -5.15 3.47 -6.08
C GLN A 357 -5.52 2.59 -7.28
N ILE A 358 -6.63 1.84 -7.18
CA ILE A 358 -7.14 1.02 -8.28
C ILE A 358 -7.64 1.90 -9.42
N GLU A 359 -8.36 2.97 -9.11
CA GLU A 359 -8.83 3.91 -10.14
C GLU A 359 -7.65 4.54 -10.89
N LEU A 360 -6.57 4.88 -10.19
CA LEU A 360 -5.33 5.36 -10.79
C LEU A 360 -4.63 4.28 -11.64
N ALA A 361 -4.44 3.08 -11.09
CA ALA A 361 -3.76 1.98 -11.77
C ALA A 361 -4.54 1.40 -12.95
N THR A 362 -5.86 1.57 -12.98
CA THR A 362 -6.70 1.11 -14.11
C THR A 362 -6.92 2.18 -15.17
N GLY A 363 -6.31 3.37 -15.03
CA GLY A 363 -6.54 4.50 -15.94
C GLY A 363 -7.97 5.05 -15.86
N GLY A 364 -8.63 4.94 -14.70
CA GLY A 364 -10.02 5.35 -14.51
C GLY A 364 -11.05 4.41 -15.13
N ARG A 365 -10.63 3.25 -15.68
CA ARG A 365 -11.56 2.24 -16.23
C ARG A 365 -12.53 1.72 -15.18
N ILE A 366 -12.10 1.65 -13.91
CA ILE A 366 -12.96 1.28 -12.79
C ILE A 366 -13.03 2.44 -11.80
N PRO A 367 -14.22 3.00 -11.58
CA PRO A 367 -14.38 4.05 -10.58
C PRO A 367 -14.24 3.45 -9.17
N GLY A 368 -13.53 4.15 -8.29
CA GLY A 368 -13.33 3.76 -6.89
C GLY A 368 -14.64 3.53 -6.14
N ARG A 369 -15.75 4.16 -6.59
CA ARG A 369 -17.10 3.97 -6.03
C ARG A 369 -17.65 2.55 -6.26
N ILE A 370 -17.40 1.93 -7.41
CA ILE A 370 -17.86 0.55 -7.70
C ILE A 370 -17.11 -0.43 -6.80
N ILE A 371 -15.79 -0.23 -6.65
CA ILE A 371 -14.96 -1.02 -5.74
C ILE A 371 -15.49 -0.91 -4.33
N LYS A 372 -15.66 0.32 -3.82
CA LYS A 372 -16.20 0.57 -2.49
C LYS A 372 -17.54 -0.12 -2.25
N MET A 373 -18.50 0.03 -3.17
CA MET A 373 -19.82 -0.61 -3.04
C MET A 373 -19.73 -2.14 -3.06
N THR A 374 -18.92 -2.69 -3.96
CA THR A 374 -18.75 -4.14 -4.11
C THR A 374 -18.13 -4.75 -2.86
N LEU A 375 -17.08 -4.11 -2.33
CA LEU A 375 -16.42 -4.50 -1.09
C LEU A 375 -17.37 -4.41 0.10
N SER A 376 -18.12 -3.31 0.24
CA SER A 376 -19.09 -3.13 1.32
C SER A 376 -20.19 -4.20 1.30
N ILE A 377 -20.72 -4.55 0.12
CA ILE A 377 -21.75 -5.61 -0.01
C ILE A 377 -21.15 -6.98 0.30
N GLY A 378 -19.96 -7.28 -0.22
CA GLY A 378 -19.26 -8.55 0.03
C GLY A 378 -19.03 -8.76 1.53
N VAL A 379 -18.51 -7.75 2.22
CA VAL A 379 -18.25 -7.82 3.66
C VAL A 379 -19.53 -7.81 4.50
N ALA A 380 -20.55 -7.05 4.11
CA ALA A 380 -21.87 -7.10 4.75
C ALA A 380 -22.43 -8.53 4.74
N LEU A 381 -22.37 -9.20 3.59
CA LEU A 381 -22.78 -10.59 3.46
C LEU A 381 -21.88 -11.53 4.28
N ALA A 382 -20.57 -11.29 4.32
CA ALA A 382 -19.64 -12.09 5.12
C ALA A 382 -19.93 -12.03 6.62
N VAL A 383 -20.18 -10.83 7.17
CA VAL A 383 -20.54 -10.66 8.58
C VAL A 383 -21.93 -11.26 8.86
N MET A 384 -22.90 -11.08 7.96
CA MET A 384 -24.22 -11.71 8.05
C MET A 384 -24.11 -13.25 8.09
N LEU A 385 -23.34 -13.85 7.17
CA LEU A 385 -23.10 -15.29 7.13
C LEU A 385 -22.35 -15.78 8.38
N SER A 386 -21.47 -14.96 8.94
CA SER A 386 -20.80 -15.28 10.20
C SER A 386 -21.76 -15.31 11.39
N MET A 387 -22.76 -14.42 11.42
CA MET A 387 -23.83 -14.49 12.42
C MET A 387 -24.70 -15.73 12.25
N LEU A 388 -25.03 -16.09 11.00
CA LEU A 388 -25.73 -17.33 10.71
C LEU A 388 -24.92 -18.57 11.10
N ARG A 389 -23.59 -18.53 10.92
CA ARG A 389 -22.67 -19.57 11.37
C ARG A 389 -22.78 -19.80 12.88
N ILE A 390 -22.74 -18.73 13.68
CA ILE A 390 -22.90 -18.81 15.14
C ILE A 390 -24.25 -19.42 15.52
N MET A 391 -25.31 -19.09 14.78
CA MET A 391 -26.67 -19.55 15.09
C MET A 391 -26.97 -20.99 14.65
N ILE A 392 -26.27 -21.50 13.64
CA ILE A 392 -26.58 -22.78 12.99
C ILE A 392 -25.38 -23.73 13.16
N PRO A 393 -25.42 -24.68 14.09
CA PRO A 393 -24.28 -25.57 14.37
C PRO A 393 -23.80 -26.42 13.19
N ALA A 394 -24.65 -26.62 12.18
CA ALA A 394 -24.28 -27.33 10.95
C ALA A 394 -23.35 -26.50 10.04
N LEU A 395 -23.38 -25.17 10.16
CA LEU A 395 -22.55 -24.26 9.37
C LEU A 395 -21.20 -24.09 10.04
N LYS A 396 -20.18 -24.76 9.49
CA LYS A 396 -18.78 -24.60 9.89
C LYS A 396 -18.03 -23.60 9.00
N LEU A 397 -16.94 -23.03 9.51
CA LEU A 397 -16.11 -22.05 8.80
C LEU A 397 -15.60 -22.54 7.43
N TRP A 398 -15.17 -23.80 7.33
CA TRP A 398 -14.62 -24.35 6.08
C TRP A 398 -15.62 -24.36 4.92
N HIS A 399 -16.93 -24.45 5.19
CA HIS A 399 -17.98 -24.39 4.16
C HIS A 399 -17.99 -23.07 3.40
N PHE A 400 -17.38 -22.02 3.95
CA PHE A 400 -17.29 -20.72 3.32
C PHE A 400 -15.89 -20.42 2.80
N LEU A 401 -14.85 -20.66 3.62
CA LEU A 401 -13.47 -20.34 3.24
C LEU A 401 -12.99 -21.18 2.07
N LEU A 402 -13.25 -22.50 2.08
CA LEU A 402 -12.78 -23.39 1.03
C LEU A 402 -13.37 -23.06 -0.34
N PRO A 403 -14.70 -22.96 -0.52
CA PRO A 403 -15.25 -22.55 -1.81
C PRO A 403 -14.92 -21.09 -2.13
N GLY A 404 -14.91 -20.19 -1.15
CA GLY A 404 -14.60 -18.78 -1.36
C GLY A 404 -13.19 -18.56 -1.94
N PHE A 405 -12.16 -19.04 -1.24
CA PHE A 405 -10.78 -18.96 -1.73
C PHE A 405 -10.54 -19.87 -2.95
N GLY A 406 -11.17 -21.04 -3.02
CA GLY A 406 -11.05 -21.93 -4.17
C GLY A 406 -11.55 -21.29 -5.47
N ILE A 407 -12.72 -20.64 -5.42
CA ILE A 407 -13.26 -19.86 -6.54
C ILE A 407 -12.34 -18.66 -6.84
N ALA A 408 -11.90 -17.92 -5.83
CA ALA A 408 -11.01 -16.77 -6.02
C ALA A 408 -9.68 -17.17 -6.71
N VAL A 409 -9.04 -18.25 -6.28
CA VAL A 409 -7.82 -18.80 -6.90
C VAL A 409 -8.12 -19.23 -8.34
N LEU A 410 -9.22 -19.93 -8.61
CA LEU A 410 -9.57 -20.34 -9.98
C LEU A 410 -9.85 -19.14 -10.90
N LEU A 411 -10.51 -18.11 -10.38
CA LEU A 411 -10.77 -16.86 -11.10
C LEU A 411 -9.48 -16.06 -11.31
N SER A 412 -8.49 -16.16 -10.43
CA SER A 412 -7.21 -15.44 -10.59
C SER A 412 -6.47 -15.78 -11.89
N PHE A 413 -6.62 -17.01 -12.40
CA PHE A 413 -6.06 -17.39 -13.71
C PHE A 413 -6.85 -16.82 -14.89
N ARG A 414 -8.07 -16.35 -14.65
CA ARG A 414 -9.00 -15.79 -15.65
C ARG A 414 -9.21 -14.29 -15.53
N ALA A 415 -8.78 -13.65 -14.44
CA ALA A 415 -8.80 -12.21 -14.26
C ALA A 415 -7.55 -11.55 -14.90
N ASP A 416 -7.55 -10.23 -15.00
CA ASP A 416 -6.37 -9.46 -15.38
C ASP A 416 -5.33 -9.47 -14.23
N PRO A 417 -4.02 -9.65 -14.49
CA PRO A 417 -3.01 -9.77 -13.44
C PRO A 417 -2.96 -8.59 -12.45
N VAL A 418 -3.22 -7.36 -12.89
CA VAL A 418 -3.28 -6.17 -12.03
C VAL A 418 -4.41 -6.32 -11.01
N PHE A 419 -5.57 -6.81 -11.45
CA PHE A 419 -6.70 -7.09 -10.56
C PHE A 419 -6.41 -8.20 -9.57
N VAL A 420 -5.62 -9.20 -9.96
CA VAL A 420 -5.31 -10.31 -9.06
C VAL A 420 -4.52 -9.79 -7.85
N GLY A 421 -3.47 -8.99 -8.09
CA GLY A 421 -2.69 -8.32 -7.04
C GLY A 421 -3.57 -7.50 -6.11
N ILE A 422 -4.37 -6.62 -6.70
CA ILE A 422 -5.31 -5.75 -5.98
C ILE A 422 -6.32 -6.53 -5.14
N ALA A 423 -6.92 -7.59 -5.69
CA ALA A 423 -7.98 -8.32 -5.01
C ALA A 423 -7.46 -9.04 -3.76
N TYR A 424 -6.26 -9.64 -3.82
CA TYR A 424 -5.65 -10.24 -2.64
C TYR A 424 -5.20 -9.20 -1.61
N ASP A 425 -4.68 -8.05 -2.03
CA ASP A 425 -4.37 -6.94 -1.12
C ASP A 425 -5.64 -6.38 -0.46
N ALA A 426 -6.76 -6.29 -1.20
CA ALA A 426 -8.05 -5.81 -0.72
C ALA A 426 -8.63 -6.66 0.42
N GLY A 427 -8.39 -7.97 0.39
CA GLY A 427 -8.77 -8.87 1.47
C GLY A 427 -8.17 -8.46 2.81
N GLY A 428 -6.89 -8.11 2.79
CA GLY A 428 -6.22 -7.57 3.97
C GLY A 428 -6.74 -6.20 4.37
N VAL A 429 -6.85 -5.29 3.40
CA VAL A 429 -7.25 -3.89 3.62
C VAL A 429 -8.65 -3.74 4.23
N ALA A 430 -9.61 -4.58 3.86
CA ALA A 430 -10.98 -4.48 4.40
C ALA A 430 -11.12 -5.03 5.83
N SER A 431 -10.13 -5.78 6.30
CA SER A 431 -10.05 -6.36 7.65
C SER A 431 -9.38 -5.40 8.64
N GLY A 432 -9.67 -4.10 8.53
CA GLY A 432 -9.03 -3.08 9.34
C GLY A 432 -9.34 -3.13 10.84
N PRO A 433 -8.83 -2.14 11.61
CA PRO A 433 -8.89 -2.15 13.07
C PRO A 433 -10.31 -2.25 13.64
N MET A 434 -11.31 -1.73 12.93
CA MET A 434 -12.70 -1.77 13.37
C MET A 434 -13.32 -3.17 13.27
N THR A 435 -12.88 -3.97 12.29
CA THR A 435 -13.31 -5.36 12.16
C THR A 435 -12.70 -6.21 13.27
N ALA A 436 -11.39 -6.07 13.50
CA ALA A 436 -10.67 -6.83 14.54
C ALA A 436 -11.13 -6.47 15.96
N THR A 437 -11.53 -5.22 16.19
CA THR A 437 -12.01 -4.76 17.50
C THR A 437 -13.49 -5.00 17.71
N PHE A 438 -14.35 -4.37 16.91
CA PHE A 438 -15.79 -4.34 17.17
C PHE A 438 -16.53 -5.54 16.60
N VAL A 439 -16.27 -5.92 15.34
CA VAL A 439 -17.02 -7.00 14.68
C VAL A 439 -16.73 -8.34 15.35
N LEU A 440 -15.46 -8.61 15.68
CA LEU A 440 -15.09 -9.82 16.42
C LEU A 440 -15.66 -9.79 17.86
N ALA A 441 -15.57 -8.67 18.58
CA ALA A 441 -16.18 -8.57 19.92
C ALA A 441 -17.71 -8.76 19.89
N PHE A 442 -18.39 -8.20 18.89
CA PHE A 442 -19.82 -8.42 18.64
C PHE A 442 -20.12 -9.90 18.40
N ALA A 443 -19.34 -10.57 17.57
CA ALA A 443 -19.46 -12.00 17.31
C ALA A 443 -19.22 -12.86 18.57
N GLN A 444 -18.21 -12.53 19.38
CA GLN A 444 -17.92 -13.19 20.65
C GLN A 444 -19.07 -13.04 21.63
N GLY A 445 -19.64 -11.82 21.74
CA GLY A 445 -20.83 -11.57 22.53
C GLY A 445 -22.03 -12.40 22.07
N ALA A 446 -22.26 -12.48 20.77
CA ALA A 446 -23.35 -13.30 20.21
C ALA A 446 -23.14 -14.79 20.50
N ALA A 447 -21.95 -15.33 20.24
CA ALA A 447 -21.63 -16.74 20.46
C ALA A 447 -21.77 -17.16 21.92
N HIS A 448 -21.48 -16.26 22.86
CA HIS A 448 -21.63 -16.55 24.28
C HIS A 448 -23.08 -16.80 24.72
N MET A 449 -24.08 -16.22 24.03
CA MET A 449 -25.49 -16.37 24.38
C MET A 449 -26.23 -17.40 23.53
N VAL A 450 -25.69 -17.79 22.37
CA VAL A 450 -26.32 -18.76 21.49
C VAL A 450 -26.11 -20.18 22.05
N PRO A 451 -27.19 -20.96 22.30
CA PRO A 451 -27.06 -22.31 22.84
C PRO A 451 -26.24 -23.22 21.92
N GLY A 452 -25.21 -23.86 22.49
CA GLY A 452 -24.36 -24.81 21.76
C GLY A 452 -23.25 -24.16 20.92
N ALA A 453 -23.15 -22.82 20.89
CA ALA A 453 -22.04 -22.13 20.25
C ALA A 453 -20.81 -22.11 21.17
N ASN A 454 -19.63 -22.32 20.59
CA ASN A 454 -18.34 -22.19 21.24
C ASN A 454 -17.66 -20.90 20.76
N VAL A 455 -17.23 -20.04 21.68
CA VAL A 455 -16.62 -18.76 21.31
C VAL A 455 -15.37 -18.94 20.45
N LEU A 456 -14.49 -19.90 20.77
CA LEU A 456 -13.26 -20.17 20.01
C LEU A 456 -13.49 -20.73 18.60
N VAL A 457 -14.59 -21.45 18.39
CA VAL A 457 -14.92 -22.06 17.08
C VAL A 457 -15.83 -21.14 16.26
N ASP A 458 -16.87 -20.60 16.90
CA ASP A 458 -17.99 -19.96 16.24
C ASP A 458 -17.87 -18.44 16.21
N ALA A 459 -17.18 -17.79 17.15
CA ALA A 459 -16.94 -16.34 17.07
C ALA A 459 -15.69 -16.01 16.24
N PHE A 460 -14.59 -16.73 16.44
CA PHE A 460 -13.41 -16.62 15.58
C PHE A 460 -13.71 -17.18 14.19
N GLY A 461 -13.05 -16.67 13.16
CA GLY A 461 -13.33 -16.92 11.76
C GLY A 461 -14.25 -15.87 11.14
N VAL A 462 -14.71 -14.86 11.89
CA VAL A 462 -15.46 -13.72 11.31
C VAL A 462 -14.51 -12.82 10.53
N ILE A 463 -13.31 -12.57 11.06
CA ILE A 463 -12.29 -11.77 10.39
C ILE A 463 -11.85 -12.48 9.10
N ALA A 464 -11.70 -13.80 9.13
CA ALA A 464 -11.44 -14.64 7.95
C ALA A 464 -12.48 -14.47 6.84
N MET A 465 -13.77 -14.45 7.21
CA MET A 465 -14.87 -14.24 6.27
C MET A 465 -14.83 -12.82 5.68
N VAL A 466 -14.55 -11.82 6.53
CA VAL A 466 -14.40 -10.43 6.11
C VAL A 466 -13.21 -10.25 5.18
N ALA A 467 -12.09 -10.95 5.40
CA ALA A 467 -10.92 -10.89 4.55
C ALA A 467 -11.11 -11.63 3.21
N MET A 468 -11.84 -12.75 3.20
CA MET A 468 -12.10 -13.52 1.97
C MET A 468 -13.07 -12.81 1.02
N ALA A 469 -14.08 -12.12 1.54
CA ALA A 469 -15.13 -11.51 0.72
C ALA A 469 -14.64 -10.42 -0.28
N PRO A 470 -13.73 -9.50 0.07
CA PRO A 470 -13.07 -8.59 -0.86
C PRO A 470 -12.34 -9.32 -1.99
N VAL A 471 -11.58 -10.35 -1.65
CA VAL A 471 -10.81 -11.14 -2.63
C VAL A 471 -11.78 -11.76 -3.62
N LEU A 472 -12.80 -12.45 -3.14
CA LEU A 472 -13.78 -13.10 -4.00
C LEU A 472 -14.58 -12.08 -4.84
N SER A 473 -15.10 -11.02 -4.21
CA SER A 473 -15.93 -10.03 -4.90
C SER A 473 -15.17 -9.25 -5.97
N LEU A 474 -13.93 -8.82 -5.70
CA LEU A 474 -13.10 -8.14 -6.71
C LEU A 474 -12.60 -9.09 -7.81
N MET A 475 -12.31 -10.35 -7.50
CA MET A 475 -11.98 -11.35 -8.53
C MET A 475 -13.16 -11.58 -9.48
N ILE A 476 -14.39 -11.66 -8.94
CA ILE A 476 -15.60 -11.77 -9.76
C ILE A 476 -15.74 -10.56 -10.68
N VAL A 477 -15.60 -9.35 -10.13
CA VAL A 477 -15.65 -8.12 -10.93
C VAL A 477 -14.56 -8.13 -12.02
N GLY A 478 -13.31 -8.39 -11.65
CA GLY A 478 -12.18 -8.44 -12.59
C GLY A 478 -12.36 -9.46 -13.70
N ALA A 479 -12.89 -10.65 -13.40
CA ALA A 479 -13.19 -11.67 -14.39
C ALA A 479 -14.33 -11.22 -15.35
N ILE A 480 -15.38 -10.58 -14.83
CA ILE A 480 -16.48 -10.05 -15.66
C ILE A 480 -15.97 -8.95 -16.61
N PHE A 481 -15.15 -8.03 -16.11
CA PHE A 481 -14.57 -6.95 -16.92
C PHE A 481 -13.69 -7.52 -18.05
N ARG A 482 -12.79 -8.45 -17.74
CA ARG A 482 -11.94 -9.10 -18.75
C ARG A 482 -12.75 -9.86 -19.80
N HIS A 483 -13.84 -10.52 -19.41
CA HIS A 483 -14.70 -11.22 -20.37
C HIS A 483 -15.39 -10.25 -21.34
N LYS A 484 -15.85 -9.09 -20.86
CA LYS A 484 -16.44 -8.05 -21.72
C LYS A 484 -15.41 -7.46 -22.68
N GLU A 485 -14.18 -7.23 -22.22
CA GLU A 485 -13.08 -6.76 -23.09
C GLU A 485 -12.74 -7.81 -24.17
N ALA A 486 -12.70 -9.10 -23.83
CA ALA A 486 -12.42 -10.17 -24.79
C ALA A 486 -13.56 -10.42 -25.81
N ALA A 487 -14.81 -10.11 -25.44
CA ALA A 487 -15.98 -10.26 -26.31
C ALA A 487 -16.11 -9.13 -27.36
N HIS A 488 -15.36 -8.04 -27.18
CA HIS A 488 -15.12 -7.03 -28.20
C HIS A 488 -13.63 -7.06 -28.55
N PRO A 489 -13.17 -8.06 -29.33
CA PRO A 489 -11.77 -8.10 -29.74
C PRO A 489 -11.48 -6.84 -30.53
N LYS A 490 -10.48 -6.09 -30.11
CA LYS A 490 -9.87 -5.05 -30.92
C LYS A 490 -9.49 -5.70 -32.26
N GLU A 491 -10.04 -5.20 -33.35
CA GLU A 491 -9.36 -5.35 -34.63
C GLU A 491 -8.06 -4.56 -34.49
N GLU A 492 -6.98 -5.24 -34.11
CA GLU A 492 -5.64 -4.68 -34.24
C GLU A 492 -5.44 -4.33 -35.72
N ALA A 493 -5.77 -3.09 -36.08
CA ALA A 493 -5.48 -2.52 -37.37
C ALA A 493 -3.96 -2.40 -37.48
N LYS A 494 -3.34 -3.48 -37.95
CA LYS A 494 -1.98 -3.56 -38.51
C LYS A 494 -1.81 -2.70 -39.78
N HIS A 495 -2.52 -1.58 -39.88
CA HIS A 495 -2.22 -0.53 -40.84
C HIS A 495 -1.22 0.43 -40.20
N MET A 496 0.06 0.04 -40.22
CA MET A 496 1.11 1.05 -40.16
C MET A 496 0.94 1.92 -41.40
N LEU A 497 0.44 3.14 -41.22
CA LEU A 497 0.53 4.16 -42.26
C LEU A 497 2.02 4.33 -42.60
N PRO A 498 2.41 4.37 -43.89
CA PRO A 498 3.79 4.60 -44.25
C PRO A 498 4.27 5.90 -43.59
N LYS A 499 5.47 5.89 -43.00
CA LYS A 499 6.09 7.10 -42.43
C LYS A 499 6.04 8.19 -43.48
N THR A 500 5.18 9.19 -43.27
CA THR A 500 5.08 10.33 -44.18
C THR A 500 6.45 11.02 -44.17
N PRO A 501 7.12 11.18 -45.33
CA PRO A 501 8.35 11.94 -45.39
C PRO A 501 8.07 13.33 -44.83
N LEU A 502 8.89 13.74 -43.87
CA LEU A 502 8.70 15.04 -43.25
C LEU A 502 9.01 16.11 -44.29
N PRO A 503 8.12 17.09 -44.46
CA PRO A 503 8.31 18.10 -45.46
C PRO A 503 9.55 18.93 -45.10
N GLU A 504 10.39 19.25 -46.08
CA GLU A 504 11.57 20.09 -45.88
C GLU A 504 11.20 21.59 -45.96
N GLY A 505 12.04 22.46 -45.39
CA GLY A 505 11.89 23.92 -45.46
C GLY A 505 11.10 24.57 -44.30
N LYS A 506 11.24 25.88 -44.12
CA LYS A 506 10.71 26.64 -42.97
C LYS A 506 9.20 26.46 -42.78
N ILE A 507 8.77 26.24 -41.53
CA ILE A 507 7.35 26.13 -41.18
C ILE A 507 6.69 27.50 -41.36
N GLU A 508 5.67 27.57 -42.22
CA GLU A 508 4.92 28.81 -42.48
C GLU A 508 3.69 28.95 -41.58
N MET A 509 3.02 27.84 -41.26
CA MET A 509 1.76 27.81 -40.52
C MET A 509 1.72 26.63 -39.54
N TYR A 510 1.12 26.84 -38.37
CA TYR A 510 0.98 25.83 -37.33
C TYR A 510 -0.49 25.43 -37.16
N ASP A 511 -0.72 24.16 -36.86
CA ASP A 511 -1.99 23.68 -36.32
C ASP A 511 -1.77 23.16 -34.90
N CYS A 512 -2.79 23.34 -34.07
CA CYS A 512 -2.90 22.66 -32.80
C CYS A 512 -3.80 21.43 -32.97
N VAL A 513 -3.21 20.24 -32.85
CA VAL A 513 -3.94 18.98 -32.77
C VAL A 513 -4.28 18.74 -31.29
N VAL A 514 -5.56 18.51 -30.99
CA VAL A 514 -6.06 18.28 -29.64
C VAL A 514 -6.74 16.93 -29.57
N ALA A 515 -6.20 15.97 -28.83
CA ALA A 515 -6.86 14.70 -28.57
C ALA A 515 -7.44 14.69 -27.16
N ILE A 516 -8.75 14.48 -27.04
CA ILE A 516 -9.45 14.22 -25.78
C ILE A 516 -9.65 12.72 -25.68
N ILE A 517 -8.84 12.02 -24.91
CA ILE A 517 -8.84 10.55 -24.83
C ILE A 517 -9.12 10.07 -23.41
N ASN A 518 -9.36 8.76 -23.26
CA ASN A 518 -9.50 8.17 -21.94
C ASN A 518 -8.18 8.26 -21.18
N ARG A 519 -8.28 8.43 -19.86
CA ARG A 519 -7.12 8.54 -18.98
C ARG A 519 -6.22 7.30 -19.10
N GLY A 520 -4.91 7.50 -19.06
CA GLY A 520 -3.90 6.44 -19.18
C GLY A 520 -3.47 6.15 -20.62
N LEU A 521 -4.09 6.77 -21.62
CA LEU A 521 -3.68 6.63 -23.02
C LEU A 521 -2.73 7.74 -23.49
N ALA A 522 -2.45 8.76 -22.65
CA ALA A 522 -1.67 9.91 -23.09
C ALA A 522 -0.26 9.56 -23.56
N GLN A 523 0.45 8.68 -22.85
CA GLN A 523 1.79 8.27 -23.24
C GLN A 523 1.79 7.61 -24.62
N ARG A 524 0.84 6.70 -24.86
CA ARG A 524 0.67 6.00 -26.13
C ARG A 524 0.31 6.96 -27.26
N ALA A 525 -0.58 7.93 -27.00
CA ALA A 525 -0.94 8.95 -27.97
C ALA A 525 0.26 9.82 -28.36
N VAL A 526 1.12 10.18 -27.40
CA VAL A 526 2.34 10.93 -27.68
C VAL A 526 3.30 10.12 -28.54
N GLU A 527 3.48 8.83 -28.27
CA GLU A 527 4.30 7.93 -29.10
C GLU A 527 3.77 7.83 -30.54
N LEU A 528 2.47 7.58 -30.71
CA LEU A 528 1.83 7.50 -32.02
C LEU A 528 1.96 8.80 -32.82
N ALA A 529 1.75 9.95 -32.18
CA ALA A 529 1.95 11.25 -32.83
C ALA A 529 3.42 11.46 -33.21
N ARG A 530 4.36 11.00 -32.37
CA ARG A 530 5.80 11.09 -32.61
C ARG A 530 6.26 10.25 -33.79
N GLU A 531 5.65 9.09 -34.01
CA GLU A 531 5.91 8.23 -35.18
C GLU A 531 5.62 8.92 -36.52
N VAL A 532 4.66 9.86 -36.52
CA VAL A 532 4.24 10.65 -37.70
C VAL A 532 4.95 12.01 -37.77
N GLY A 533 5.75 12.36 -36.76
CA GLY A 533 6.61 13.54 -36.79
C GLY A 533 6.41 14.54 -35.67
N ALA A 534 5.43 14.37 -34.77
CA ALA A 534 5.21 15.32 -33.68
C ALA A 534 6.44 15.41 -32.77
N GLY A 535 6.86 16.63 -32.41
CA GLY A 535 7.99 16.86 -31.51
C GLY A 535 7.60 16.80 -30.04
N GLY A 536 6.72 17.70 -29.61
CA GLY A 536 6.34 17.87 -28.20
C GLY A 536 4.82 17.92 -28.00
N ALA A 537 4.39 17.58 -26.77
CA ALA A 537 2.99 17.53 -26.39
C ALA A 537 2.77 18.12 -25.00
N THR A 538 1.62 18.76 -24.79
CA THR A 538 1.15 19.20 -23.47
C THR A 538 -0.04 18.35 -23.05
N ILE A 539 0.04 17.71 -21.89
CA ILE A 539 -1.02 16.83 -21.36
C ILE A 539 -1.73 17.55 -20.21
N LEU A 540 -3.06 17.66 -20.30
CA LEU A 540 -3.94 18.16 -19.25
C LEU A 540 -4.90 17.06 -18.80
N HIS A 541 -5.21 17.01 -17.50
CA HIS A 541 -6.23 16.12 -16.96
C HIS A 541 -7.57 16.85 -16.82
N GLY A 542 -8.65 16.17 -17.18
CA GLY A 542 -10.01 16.73 -17.14
C GLY A 542 -11.09 15.67 -16.95
N ARG A 543 -12.35 16.11 -17.03
CA ARG A 543 -13.54 15.25 -16.98
C ARG A 543 -14.45 15.60 -18.14
N GLY A 544 -15.03 14.59 -18.79
CA GLY A 544 -15.91 14.75 -19.94
C GLY A 544 -17.23 14.03 -19.76
N SER A 545 -18.28 14.59 -20.37
CA SER A 545 -19.57 13.93 -20.59
C SER A 545 -19.74 13.77 -22.10
N GLY A 546 -20.02 12.54 -22.55
CA GLY A 546 -20.17 12.19 -23.97
C GLY A 546 -21.54 11.59 -24.24
N THR A 547 -21.89 11.39 -25.51
CA THR A 547 -23.22 10.94 -25.95
C THR A 547 -23.58 9.49 -25.60
N SER A 548 -22.62 8.66 -25.16
CA SER A 548 -22.87 7.34 -24.55
C SER A 548 -22.29 7.31 -23.13
N ASP A 549 -23.08 7.82 -22.19
CA ASP A 549 -22.85 7.58 -20.77
C ASP A 549 -23.13 6.09 -20.51
N MET A 550 -22.11 5.35 -20.03
CA MET A 550 -22.34 3.99 -19.54
C MET A 550 -23.26 4.08 -18.33
N ARG A 551 -24.50 3.63 -18.51
CA ARG A 551 -25.44 3.47 -17.41
C ARG A 551 -25.27 2.09 -16.80
N LEU A 552 -24.64 2.03 -15.64
CA LEU A 552 -24.70 0.86 -14.78
C LEU A 552 -25.69 1.17 -13.65
N LEU A 553 -26.77 0.39 -13.53
CA LEU A 553 -27.81 0.57 -12.51
C LEU A 553 -28.45 1.98 -12.51
N SER A 554 -28.72 2.55 -13.68
CA SER A 554 -29.39 3.86 -13.86
C SER A 554 -28.62 5.08 -13.31
N MET A 555 -27.29 4.97 -13.17
CA MET A 555 -26.43 6.08 -12.75
C MET A 555 -25.60 6.59 -13.93
N ASP A 556 -25.54 7.91 -14.13
CA ASP A 556 -24.71 8.54 -15.17
C ASP A 556 -23.24 8.59 -14.70
N ILE A 557 -22.34 8.03 -15.51
CA ILE A 557 -20.90 7.93 -15.22
C ILE A 557 -20.16 9.03 -15.99
N GLN A 558 -19.64 10.03 -15.28
CA GLN A 558 -18.72 11.02 -15.87
C GLN A 558 -17.31 10.41 -15.98
N LYS A 559 -16.77 10.36 -17.20
CA LYS A 559 -15.47 9.73 -17.48
C LYS A 559 -14.34 10.73 -17.25
N GLU A 560 -13.28 10.32 -16.55
CA GLU A 560 -12.03 11.08 -16.52
C GLU A 560 -11.34 10.99 -17.88
N LYS A 561 -10.81 12.13 -18.34
CA LYS A 561 -10.23 12.29 -19.68
C LYS A 561 -8.85 12.94 -19.58
N GLU A 562 -8.00 12.64 -20.55
CA GLU A 562 -6.76 13.35 -20.81
C GLU A 562 -6.92 14.15 -22.09
N ILE A 563 -6.55 15.43 -22.03
CA ILE A 563 -6.59 16.36 -23.15
C ILE A 563 -5.14 16.65 -23.52
N ILE A 564 -4.76 16.28 -24.73
CA ILE A 564 -3.38 16.36 -25.19
C ILE A 564 -3.33 17.34 -26.35
N PHE A 565 -2.43 18.30 -26.25
CA PHE A 565 -2.20 19.34 -27.24
C PHE A 565 -0.85 19.10 -27.91
N TRP A 566 -0.84 19.03 -29.23
CA TRP A 566 0.37 19.10 -30.04
C TRP A 566 0.32 20.36 -30.88
N LEU A 567 1.40 21.14 -30.87
CA LEU A 567 1.62 22.19 -31.85
C LEU A 567 2.48 21.61 -32.97
N THR A 568 1.95 21.59 -34.19
CA THR A 568 2.53 20.84 -35.30
C THR A 568 2.55 21.66 -36.58
N ASP A 569 3.42 21.31 -37.51
CA ASP A 569 3.38 21.84 -38.88
C ASP A 569 2.08 21.39 -39.56
N THR A 570 1.33 22.35 -40.10
CA THR A 570 0.05 22.14 -40.82
C THR A 570 0.14 21.01 -41.86
N ARG A 571 1.33 20.83 -42.48
CA ARG A 571 1.58 19.80 -43.50
C ARG A 571 1.51 18.36 -42.97
N VAL A 572 1.66 18.14 -41.65
CA VAL A 572 1.62 16.79 -41.02
C VAL A 572 0.46 16.62 -40.04
N SER A 573 -0.25 17.68 -39.70
CA SER A 573 -1.32 17.68 -38.68
C SER A 573 -2.47 16.73 -39.00
N GLU A 574 -2.88 16.66 -40.27
CA GLU A 574 -3.93 15.73 -40.72
C GLU A 574 -3.49 14.27 -40.59
N ALA A 575 -2.24 13.95 -40.93
CA ALA A 575 -1.69 12.61 -40.79
C ALA A 575 -1.59 12.20 -39.31
N ILE A 576 -1.17 13.11 -38.43
CA ILE A 576 -1.14 12.88 -36.98
C ILE A 576 -2.55 12.63 -36.46
N ALA A 577 -3.52 13.48 -36.82
CA ALA A 577 -4.89 13.36 -36.35
C ALA A 577 -5.55 12.05 -36.83
N ALA A 578 -5.38 11.69 -38.10
CA ALA A 578 -5.88 10.44 -38.66
C ALA A 578 -5.24 9.22 -37.98
N HIS A 579 -3.92 9.23 -37.79
CA HIS A 579 -3.21 8.14 -37.13
C HIS A 579 -3.64 7.97 -35.67
N LEU A 580 -3.80 9.06 -34.93
CA LEU A 580 -4.34 9.03 -33.57
C LEU A 580 -5.77 8.50 -33.53
N TYR A 581 -6.62 8.97 -34.46
CA TYR A 581 -8.02 8.56 -34.51
C TYR A 581 -8.18 7.06 -34.76
N GLU A 582 -7.39 6.52 -35.69
CA GLU A 582 -7.42 5.11 -36.07
C GLU A 582 -6.76 4.21 -35.01
N GLN A 583 -5.53 4.54 -34.58
CA GLN A 583 -4.75 3.68 -33.66
C GLN A 583 -5.25 3.72 -32.21
N LEU A 584 -5.93 4.79 -31.79
CA LEU A 584 -6.57 4.87 -30.49
C LEU A 584 -8.06 4.50 -30.53
N GLU A 585 -8.56 4.02 -31.68
CA GLU A 585 -9.94 3.54 -31.87
C GLU A 585 -10.99 4.56 -31.39
N LEU A 586 -10.78 5.84 -31.71
CA LEU A 586 -11.59 6.95 -31.19
C LEU A 586 -13.02 6.98 -31.75
N GLY A 587 -13.35 6.12 -32.73
CA GLY A 587 -14.67 5.99 -33.32
C GLY A 587 -15.72 5.21 -32.50
N GLY A 588 -15.34 4.54 -31.41
CA GLY A 588 -16.26 3.73 -30.58
C GLY A 588 -17.08 4.52 -29.54
N GLU A 589 -18.07 3.86 -28.90
CA GLU A 589 -18.87 4.48 -27.83
C GLU A 589 -18.01 4.84 -26.60
N GLY A 590 -17.87 6.14 -26.32
CA GLY A 590 -16.98 6.63 -25.26
C GLY A 590 -15.50 6.68 -25.67
N GLY A 591 -15.21 6.46 -26.95
CA GLY A 591 -13.96 6.82 -27.60
C GLY A 591 -13.65 8.30 -27.41
N GLY A 592 -12.38 8.66 -27.55
CA GLY A 592 -11.97 10.05 -27.50
C GLY A 592 -12.33 10.82 -28.77
N THR A 593 -11.91 12.08 -28.85
CA THR A 593 -12.09 12.92 -30.03
C THR A 593 -10.79 13.61 -30.37
N VAL A 594 -10.50 13.75 -31.65
CA VAL A 594 -9.38 14.58 -32.14
C VAL A 594 -9.95 15.81 -32.80
N PHE A 595 -9.48 16.97 -32.39
CA PHE A 595 -9.75 18.25 -33.01
C PHE A 595 -8.47 18.76 -33.66
N MET A 596 -8.60 19.41 -34.80
CA MET A 596 -7.53 20.21 -35.40
C MET A 596 -8.00 21.65 -35.45
N MET A 597 -7.16 22.56 -34.97
CA MET A 597 -7.45 23.99 -35.02
C MET A 597 -6.24 24.77 -35.56
N PRO A 598 -6.46 25.73 -36.47
CA PRO A 598 -5.39 26.58 -36.96
C PRO A 598 -4.81 27.42 -35.83
N SER A 599 -3.48 27.56 -35.79
CA SER A 599 -2.75 28.26 -34.75
C SER A 599 -1.70 29.21 -35.31
N GLY A 600 -1.51 30.34 -34.62
CA GLY A 600 -0.33 31.18 -34.78
C GLY A 600 0.72 30.83 -33.71
N ALA A 601 1.99 31.09 -34.01
CA ALA A 601 3.07 30.97 -33.04
C ALA A 601 4.03 32.16 -33.16
N PHE A 602 4.54 32.64 -32.02
CA PHE A 602 5.56 33.67 -31.93
C PHE A 602 6.68 33.19 -31.01
N GLY A 603 7.95 33.41 -31.39
CA GLY A 603 9.11 33.03 -30.58
C GLY A 603 9.46 31.54 -30.59
N ILE A 604 9.00 30.79 -31.59
CA ILE A 604 9.38 29.39 -31.82
C ILE A 604 10.38 29.36 -32.98
N ASP A 605 11.67 29.31 -32.65
CA ASP A 605 12.77 29.24 -33.63
C ASP A 605 13.25 27.79 -33.87
N ILE A 606 12.76 26.83 -33.07
CA ILE A 606 13.16 25.42 -33.11
C ILE A 606 12.05 24.60 -33.80
N PRO A 607 12.37 23.67 -34.72
CA PRO A 607 11.36 22.85 -35.39
C PRO A 607 10.55 22.01 -34.39
N VAL A 608 9.23 22.13 -34.45
CA VAL A 608 8.27 21.33 -33.65
C VAL A 608 8.07 19.92 -34.20
N THR A 609 8.72 19.58 -35.33
CA THR A 609 8.59 18.31 -36.05
C THR A 609 9.94 17.58 -36.10
N ILE A 610 9.98 16.28 -35.81
CA ILE A 610 11.22 15.48 -35.67
C ILE A 610 11.82 15.16 -37.04
N GLY A 611 12.60 16.06 -37.62
CA GLY A 611 13.29 15.84 -38.89
C GLY A 611 13.62 17.12 -39.66
N GLN A 612 13.10 18.26 -39.20
CA GLN A 612 13.48 19.58 -39.71
C GLN A 612 14.61 20.23 -38.91
N ARG A 613 15.42 19.47 -38.15
CA ARG A 613 16.67 20.02 -37.64
C ARG A 613 17.50 20.39 -38.85
N VAL A 614 17.55 21.68 -39.16
CA VAL A 614 18.53 22.23 -40.08
C VAL A 614 19.87 21.83 -39.49
N ASP A 615 20.67 21.10 -40.26
CA ASP A 615 22.07 20.87 -39.97
C ASP A 615 22.73 22.26 -39.94
N GLU A 616 22.72 22.91 -38.78
CA GLU A 616 23.66 23.99 -38.50
C GLU A 616 25.04 23.34 -38.53
N GLU A 617 25.86 23.82 -39.46
CA GLU A 617 27.26 23.47 -39.64
C GLU A 617 27.95 23.18 -38.31
N GLU A 618 28.67 22.05 -38.29
CA GLU A 618 29.56 21.56 -37.23
C GLU A 618 30.01 22.64 -36.23
N LYS A 619 29.36 22.66 -35.06
CA LYS A 619 30.10 22.92 -33.81
C LYS A 619 30.63 21.60 -33.28
N GLU A 620 31.68 21.15 -33.93
CA GLU A 620 32.69 20.28 -33.32
C GLU A 620 33.11 20.95 -31.99
N HIS A 621 32.92 20.28 -30.85
CA HIS A 621 33.13 20.74 -29.46
C HIS A 621 31.90 21.22 -28.66
N ALA A 622 30.89 20.36 -28.50
CA ALA A 622 30.14 20.30 -27.24
C ALA A 622 30.42 18.94 -26.57
N PRO A 623 30.97 18.89 -25.34
CA PRO A 623 31.25 17.61 -24.69
C PRO A 623 29.91 16.90 -24.42
N LYS A 624 29.84 15.62 -24.80
CA LYS A 624 28.75 14.74 -24.35
C LYS A 624 28.77 14.68 -22.84
N GLU A 625 27.63 14.95 -22.20
CA GLU A 625 27.49 14.68 -20.77
C GLU A 625 27.70 13.18 -20.53
N PRO A 626 28.60 12.78 -19.62
CA PRO A 626 28.83 11.36 -19.33
C PRO A 626 27.57 10.79 -18.67
N THR A 627 27.03 9.72 -19.27
CA THR A 627 25.79 9.08 -18.79
C THR A 627 26.07 7.78 -18.04
N THR A 628 27.32 7.34 -18.00
CA THR A 628 27.76 6.17 -17.26
C THR A 628 29.03 6.45 -16.47
N ALA A 629 29.27 5.66 -15.41
CA ALA A 629 30.48 5.79 -14.58
C ALA A 629 31.77 5.34 -15.31
N GLU A 630 31.64 4.61 -16.43
CA GLU A 630 32.75 4.22 -17.29
C GLU A 630 33.28 5.40 -18.12
N ASP A 631 32.41 6.37 -18.45
CA ASP A 631 32.75 7.57 -19.23
C ASP A 631 33.66 8.58 -18.48
N LEU A 632 33.97 8.33 -17.20
CA LEU A 632 34.77 9.20 -16.33
C LEU A 632 36.21 8.70 -16.09
N LEU A 633 36.58 7.55 -16.67
CA LEU A 633 37.93 7.01 -16.52
C LEU A 633 38.83 7.49 -17.68
N PRO A 634 40.09 7.89 -17.41
CA PRO A 634 41.01 8.28 -18.48
C PRO A 634 41.27 7.10 -19.41
N ALA A 635 40.97 7.30 -20.69
CA ALA A 635 41.15 6.33 -21.75
C ALA A 635 42.64 6.26 -22.15
N ASP A 636 43.42 5.47 -21.41
CA ASP A 636 44.72 4.93 -21.85
C ASP A 636 45.04 3.68 -21.04
N VAL A 637 44.30 2.60 -21.30
CA VAL A 637 44.80 1.23 -21.13
C VAL A 637 44.28 0.43 -22.34
N ALA A 638 45.09 0.41 -23.39
CA ALA A 638 44.89 -0.46 -24.54
C ALA A 638 44.85 -1.92 -24.06
N THR A 639 43.76 -2.62 -24.38
CA THR A 639 43.69 -4.07 -24.36
C THR A 639 43.91 -4.52 -25.81
N GLU A 640 45.15 -4.86 -26.13
CA GLU A 640 45.47 -5.62 -27.34
C GLU A 640 45.15 -7.10 -27.11
N ASP A 641 44.73 -7.72 -28.21
CA ASP A 641 44.21 -9.06 -28.36
C ASP A 641 45.14 -10.16 -27.82
N LEU A 642 44.53 -11.18 -27.19
CA LEU A 642 45.18 -12.46 -26.92
C LEU A 642 44.23 -13.60 -27.34
N GLU A 643 44.44 -14.10 -28.57
CA GLU A 643 44.15 -15.49 -28.91
C GLU A 643 45.48 -16.21 -29.21
N ASP A 644 45.70 -17.26 -28.40
CA ASP A 644 46.39 -18.52 -28.67
C ASP A 644 47.94 -18.67 -28.78
N GLU A 645 48.38 -19.67 -28.00
CA GLU A 645 49.54 -20.58 -28.12
C GLU A 645 50.84 -20.39 -27.27
N VAL A 646 50.79 -21.07 -26.11
CA VAL A 646 51.70 -22.10 -25.53
C VAL A 646 53.25 -21.90 -25.46
N ILE A 647 53.77 -22.15 -24.23
CA ILE A 647 54.99 -22.91 -23.81
C ILE A 647 56.01 -22.11 -22.96
N ASP A 648 56.21 -22.62 -21.72
CA ASP A 648 57.38 -22.63 -20.80
C ASP A 648 58.14 -21.32 -20.49
N THR A 649 58.58 -21.00 -19.27
CA THR A 649 59.14 -21.82 -18.17
C THR A 649 59.13 -21.02 -16.86
N GLU A 650 59.22 -21.79 -15.78
CA GLU A 650 59.58 -21.56 -14.37
C GLU A 650 60.55 -20.40 -14.00
N GLU A 651 60.55 -20.07 -12.68
CA GLU A 651 61.47 -19.22 -11.89
C GLU A 651 61.19 -17.70 -12.00
N GLU A 652 60.92 -16.90 -10.96
CA GLU A 652 61.37 -16.93 -9.56
C GLU A 652 60.26 -16.35 -8.64
N GLU A 653 59.88 -17.15 -7.64
CA GLU A 653 59.24 -16.67 -6.42
C GLU A 653 60.34 -16.39 -5.40
N MET A 654 60.16 -15.32 -4.61
CA MET A 654 60.81 -15.01 -3.33
C MET A 654 62.28 -14.55 -3.35
N GLU A 655 62.49 -13.29 -2.95
CA GLU A 655 63.31 -13.01 -1.76
C GLU A 655 63.15 -11.58 -1.20
N ALA A 656 63.03 -11.51 0.13
CA ALA A 656 63.43 -10.42 1.04
C ALA A 656 62.75 -9.04 0.88
N GLN A 657 61.77 -8.65 1.70
CA GLN A 657 61.88 -8.32 3.14
C GLN A 657 63.15 -7.55 3.55
N ALA A 658 62.93 -6.31 4.03
CA ALA A 658 63.72 -5.50 4.99
C ALA A 658 64.81 -4.53 4.48
N ALA A 659 64.52 -3.23 4.55
CA ALA A 659 65.37 -2.11 5.04
C ALA A 659 64.54 -0.81 4.95
N ALA A 660 64.13 -0.14 6.04
CA ALA A 660 64.92 0.75 6.91
C ALA A 660 65.53 1.90 6.10
N GLU A 661 64.93 3.10 6.14
CA GLU A 661 65.23 4.23 7.05
C GLU A 661 66.18 5.26 6.40
N ASP A 662 65.92 6.52 6.73
CA ASP A 662 66.73 7.72 6.54
C ASP A 662 66.87 8.33 5.12
N ILE A 663 66.43 9.59 4.98
CA ILE A 663 67.32 10.76 5.10
C ILE A 663 66.47 12.05 5.18
N ILE A 664 66.66 12.79 6.28
CA ILE A 664 66.30 14.20 6.51
C ILE A 664 67.58 15.03 6.31
N THR A 665 67.40 16.29 5.87
CA THR A 665 68.21 17.54 5.99
C THR A 665 68.40 18.19 4.60
N GLU A 666 68.43 19.50 4.39
CA GLU A 666 68.32 20.75 5.15
C GLU A 666 68.18 21.85 4.06
N ASP A 667 67.39 22.92 4.29
CA ASP A 667 67.88 24.30 4.19
C ASP A 667 66.74 25.33 4.30
N ALA A 668 66.99 26.32 5.15
CA ALA A 668 66.13 27.46 5.50
C ALA A 668 66.71 28.77 4.94
N LEU A 669 65.88 29.81 4.79
CA LEU A 669 66.18 31.27 4.88
C LEU A 669 64.89 32.07 4.53
N GLU A 670 64.22 32.72 5.50
CA GLU A 670 64.24 34.18 5.85
C GLU A 670 63.51 35.09 4.82
N GLN A 671 62.79 36.20 5.09
CA GLN A 671 62.37 37.08 6.22
C GLN A 671 61.32 38.08 5.61
N GLU A 672 60.16 38.37 6.22
CA GLU A 672 59.77 39.56 7.03
C GLU A 672 59.73 40.97 6.39
N ILE A 673 58.71 41.79 6.82
CA ILE A 673 58.62 43.28 7.04
C ILE A 673 57.27 43.88 6.53
N GLU A 674 56.29 44.17 7.43
CA GLU A 674 55.85 45.47 8.04
C GLU A 674 54.83 46.26 7.17
N GLU A 675 53.90 47.12 7.60
CA GLU A 675 53.25 47.58 8.86
C GLU A 675 52.13 48.59 8.46
N GLY A 676 51.21 48.93 9.38
CA GLY A 676 50.56 50.26 9.45
C GLY A 676 49.01 50.29 9.42
N THR A 677 48.33 50.28 10.57
CA THR A 677 47.78 51.44 11.35
C THR A 677 46.46 52.00 10.78
N GLU A 678 45.29 51.82 11.43
CA GLU A 678 44.71 52.49 12.64
C GLU A 678 43.71 53.63 12.31
N ASP A 679 42.46 53.39 12.68
CA ASP A 679 41.48 54.24 13.38
C ASP A 679 40.80 55.52 12.83
N ALA A 680 39.50 55.55 13.19
CA ALA A 680 38.65 56.65 13.66
C ALA A 680 37.81 57.53 12.68
N ASP A 681 36.50 57.20 12.67
CA ASP A 681 35.38 58.02 13.20
C ASP A 681 35.16 59.47 12.71
N THR A 682 33.98 59.73 12.10
CA THR A 682 33.13 60.92 12.38
C THR A 682 31.80 60.87 11.61
N ALA A 683 30.80 61.53 12.20
CA ALA A 683 29.36 61.34 12.08
C ALA A 683 28.61 62.32 11.14
N GLU A 684 27.29 62.07 11.01
CA GLU A 684 26.18 62.99 10.63
C GLU A 684 26.16 63.49 9.16
N GLU A 685 25.03 63.66 8.44
CA GLU A 685 23.65 63.93 8.80
C GLU A 685 22.71 63.73 7.57
N THR A 686 21.49 63.22 7.80
CA THR A 686 20.18 63.50 7.13
C THR A 686 19.99 63.53 5.60
N ARG A 687 19.01 62.76 5.08
CA ARG A 687 17.67 63.27 4.66
C ARG A 687 16.73 62.21 4.04
N GLU A 688 15.54 62.16 4.66
CA GLU A 688 14.18 62.10 4.08
C GLU A 688 13.62 60.90 3.29
N THR A 689 12.41 60.54 3.76
CA THR A 689 11.44 59.51 3.41
C THR A 689 10.44 59.98 2.32
N PRO A 690 9.50 59.11 1.84
CA PRO A 690 8.92 59.14 0.49
C PRO A 690 7.50 59.75 0.45
N PRO A 691 6.77 59.60 -0.68
CA PRO A 691 5.33 59.40 -0.60
C PRO A 691 4.80 58.18 -1.37
N LYS A 692 3.67 57.70 -0.83
CA LYS A 692 2.69 56.75 -1.38
C LYS A 692 1.64 57.48 -2.25
N ALA A 693 0.78 56.65 -2.86
CA ALA A 693 -0.58 56.87 -3.38
C ALA A 693 -0.65 56.98 -4.93
N ASP A 694 -1.53 56.26 -5.63
CA ASP A 694 -2.83 55.64 -5.28
C ASP A 694 -2.97 54.17 -5.71
#